data_AF-A0A5C6EJI9-F1
#
_entry.id   AF-A0A5C6EJI9-F1
#
_cell.length_a   1.000
_cell.length_b   1.000
_cell.length_c   1.000
_cell.angle_alpha   90.00
_cell.angle_beta   90.00
_cell.angle_gamma   90.00
#
_symmetry.space_group_name_H-M   'P 1'
#
loop_
_entity.id
_entity.type
_entity.pdbx_description
1 polymer ?
#
loop_
_entity_poly.entity_id
_entity_poly.type
_entity_poly.pdbx_seq_one_letter_code
_entity_poly.pdbx_strand_id
1 'polypeptide(L)'
;MPLLESKASGQIDPTRSFALTGMERHVYSYPSRAIRTQDYLYILNFDPDQWPTGEVDGHNPEYDFATMAWPRDEGAFPFNIDPSPAKQFLRLNRALDDVKQFAQLSFGKHAEEELYDLNKDPEQLNNVSSDQGYTDVKRLLRRQLDAALIRSDDPRLAVAGYRTRVIEGWPVRISDRLLQNQPDKTARAIELLTQQLKTISEVVPSSVLPRIRCVPIWMSPEYEGVRPTAEYHPSEGWLRKVGRPAELAECVELTNIGIFEKENLRMPMMILHELAHAFHHQMLGFDHAKIKAQYERANASGSYEAVERHDGKTERAYGMNNHKEYFAESSEAFFGKNDFYPFDRAQLKKHDPGMFEVLTEVWELGDRRPVARQPSTDQSSKYRVETPPASLGVKSFYRKYVDANGYPIVASAGVNDYALKEAAYIIDMMLAHRPDIRQAMVASGSRMVVMAHSEFTTDIPEYARMRPKDFWDARARGLGGSKMDAVCSCGEENLLAFPGDPYSQESILIHEFAHNIHLRGMVRLDATFDDRLKQTYDHAMARGLWRGKYASSNHAEYFAEGVQSWFNNNRPPDHDHNHVDTRKDLQEYDAGLASICEEVFGATILAYTKPGTRLTGHLAGFDPSRSPRFRWPARLEQAQKKIRQGGSKRSTN
;
A
#
# COMPACT_ATOMS: atom_id res chain seq x y z
N MET A 1 21.23 -21.03 6.59
CA MET A 1 20.25 -20.61 5.57
C MET A 1 18.94 -20.25 6.29
N PRO A 2 18.83 -19.05 6.87
CA PRO A 2 17.78 -18.75 7.86
C PRO A 2 16.35 -18.97 7.35
N LEU A 3 16.11 -18.75 6.06
CA LEU A 3 14.79 -18.93 5.45
C LEU A 3 14.42 -20.41 5.24
N LEU A 4 15.36 -21.27 4.83
CA LEU A 4 15.10 -22.71 4.61
C LEU A 4 15.09 -23.52 5.91
N GLU A 5 15.70 -23.01 6.97
CA GLU A 5 15.72 -23.62 8.31
C GLU A 5 14.55 -23.14 9.18
N SER A 6 13.81 -22.13 8.72
CA SER A 6 12.69 -21.56 9.46
C SER A 6 11.51 -22.53 9.49
N LYS A 7 10.90 -22.65 10.67
CA LYS A 7 9.64 -23.39 10.89
C LYS A 7 8.39 -22.52 10.66
N ALA A 8 8.57 -21.23 10.35
CA ALA A 8 7.48 -20.33 10.02
C ALA A 8 6.94 -20.62 8.61
N SER A 9 5.69 -20.24 8.35
CA SER A 9 5.05 -20.37 7.03
C SER A 9 4.62 -19.00 6.50
N GLY A 10 4.41 -18.90 5.19
CA GLY A 10 4.09 -17.63 4.52
C GLY A 10 5.33 -16.78 4.22
N GLN A 11 5.19 -15.46 4.26
CA GLN A 11 6.28 -14.51 4.01
C GLN A 11 7.19 -14.41 5.24
N ILE A 12 8.28 -15.18 5.26
CA ILE A 12 9.21 -15.25 6.40
C ILE A 12 10.11 -14.00 6.48
N ASP A 13 10.58 -13.52 5.33
CA ASP A 13 11.39 -12.30 5.23
C ASP A 13 10.55 -11.19 4.59
N PRO A 14 10.07 -10.19 5.36
CA PRO A 14 9.18 -9.15 4.84
C PRO A 14 9.85 -8.27 3.77
N THR A 15 11.19 -8.29 3.66
CA THR A 15 11.91 -7.53 2.63
C THR A 15 11.89 -8.23 1.26
N ARG A 16 11.65 -9.55 1.22
CA ARG A 16 11.55 -10.34 -0.01
C ARG A 16 10.15 -10.27 -0.63
N SER A 17 9.79 -9.10 -1.15
CA SER A 17 8.45 -8.79 -1.66
C SER A 17 8.07 -9.48 -2.98
N PHE A 18 9.02 -10.10 -3.69
CA PHE A 18 8.76 -10.85 -4.92
C PHE A 18 9.81 -11.94 -5.17
N ALA A 19 9.49 -12.85 -6.09
CA ALA A 19 10.40 -13.81 -6.71
C ALA A 19 10.45 -13.57 -8.22
N LEU A 20 11.61 -13.82 -8.82
CA LEU A 20 11.80 -13.80 -10.27
C LEU A 20 12.01 -15.23 -10.75
N THR A 21 11.40 -15.57 -11.88
CA THR A 21 11.62 -16.85 -12.56
C THR A 21 11.85 -16.60 -14.05
N GLY A 22 12.56 -17.52 -14.69
CA GLY A 22 12.81 -17.47 -16.13
C GLY A 22 12.85 -18.87 -16.71
N MET A 23 12.29 -19.01 -17.91
CA MET A 23 12.35 -20.21 -18.72
C MET A 23 12.94 -19.82 -20.07
N GLU A 24 13.89 -20.59 -20.60
CA GLU A 24 14.36 -20.41 -21.99
C GLU A 24 14.03 -21.60 -22.87
N ARG A 25 14.22 -22.80 -22.32
CA ARG A 25 13.93 -24.05 -23.00
C ARG A 25 13.55 -25.09 -21.98
N HIS A 26 12.52 -25.87 -22.29
CA HIS A 26 12.29 -27.18 -21.69
C HIS A 26 12.57 -28.26 -22.75
N VAL A 27 11.55 -28.78 -23.44
CA VAL A 27 11.73 -29.55 -24.68
C VAL A 27 11.95 -28.60 -25.85
N TYR A 28 11.08 -27.58 -25.96
CA TYR A 28 11.17 -26.54 -26.97
C TYR A 28 11.54 -25.18 -26.36
N SER A 29 11.94 -24.22 -27.21
CA SER A 29 12.33 -22.88 -26.77
C SER A 29 11.10 -22.02 -26.52
N TYR A 30 10.70 -21.89 -25.25
CA TYR A 30 9.59 -21.05 -24.78
C TYR A 30 10.17 -19.97 -23.86
N PRO A 31 10.87 -18.97 -24.40
CA PRO A 31 11.50 -17.94 -23.60
C PRO A 31 10.47 -17.09 -22.87
N SER A 32 10.53 -17.09 -21.54
CA SER A 32 9.69 -16.26 -20.68
C SER A 32 10.43 -15.79 -19.43
N ARG A 33 9.97 -14.66 -18.89
CA ARG A 33 10.43 -14.10 -17.62
C ARG A 33 9.22 -13.72 -16.80
N ALA A 34 9.26 -13.98 -15.51
CA ALA A 34 8.13 -13.70 -14.64
C ALA A 34 8.56 -13.06 -13.31
N ILE A 35 7.66 -12.23 -12.79
CA ILE A 35 7.73 -11.68 -11.45
C ILE A 35 6.49 -12.13 -10.67
N ARG A 36 6.73 -12.77 -9.53
CA ARG A 36 5.69 -13.24 -8.62
C ARG A 36 5.75 -12.47 -7.32
N THR A 37 4.67 -11.79 -6.97
CA THR A 37 4.46 -11.19 -5.64
C THR A 37 3.54 -12.08 -4.81
N GLN A 38 3.18 -11.63 -3.61
CA GLN A 38 2.13 -12.28 -2.83
C GLN A 38 0.78 -12.30 -3.56
N ASP A 39 0.46 -11.22 -4.27
CA ASP A 39 -0.87 -10.99 -4.84
C ASP A 39 -0.98 -11.34 -6.33
N TYR A 40 0.14 -11.30 -7.07
CA TYR A 40 0.13 -11.38 -8.53
C TYR A 40 1.27 -12.23 -9.08
N LEU A 41 1.01 -12.87 -10.22
CA LEU A 41 2.03 -13.41 -11.12
C LEU A 41 1.93 -12.68 -12.46
N TYR A 42 3.01 -12.02 -12.87
CA TYR A 42 3.14 -11.43 -14.19
C TYR A 42 4.19 -12.19 -15.00
N ILE A 43 3.87 -12.56 -16.24
CA ILE A 43 4.74 -13.30 -17.16
C ILE A 43 4.87 -12.50 -18.46
N LEU A 44 6.10 -12.31 -18.90
CA LEU A 44 6.46 -11.79 -20.21
C LEU A 44 6.98 -12.96 -21.06
N ASN A 45 6.26 -13.27 -22.12
CA ASN A 45 6.60 -14.30 -23.10
C ASN A 45 7.22 -13.64 -24.32
N PHE A 46 8.41 -14.08 -24.74
CA PHE A 46 9.12 -13.53 -25.88
C PHE A 46 8.73 -14.29 -27.15
N ASP A 47 8.17 -13.59 -28.13
CA ASP A 47 7.75 -14.13 -29.43
C ASP A 47 6.87 -15.40 -29.35
N PRO A 48 5.78 -15.42 -28.54
CA PRO A 48 4.99 -16.63 -28.33
C PRO A 48 4.34 -17.18 -29.60
N ASP A 49 4.10 -16.34 -30.62
CA ASP A 49 3.60 -16.80 -31.91
C ASP A 49 4.62 -17.62 -32.72
N GLN A 50 5.91 -17.54 -32.37
CA GLN A 50 6.98 -18.32 -32.99
C GLN A 50 7.30 -19.60 -32.20
N TRP A 51 6.66 -19.82 -31.05
CA TRP A 51 6.91 -21.00 -30.24
C TRP A 51 6.43 -22.26 -30.97
N PRO A 52 7.29 -23.28 -31.13
CA PRO A 52 6.89 -24.50 -31.79
C PRO A 52 5.88 -25.26 -30.92
N THR A 53 4.80 -25.73 -31.52
CA THR A 53 3.83 -26.60 -30.84
C THR A 53 4.38 -28.01 -30.65
N GLY A 54 5.41 -28.42 -31.39
CA GLY A 54 5.92 -29.79 -31.35
C GLY A 54 4.95 -30.85 -31.89
N GLU A 55 3.85 -30.42 -32.52
CA GLU A 55 2.99 -31.31 -33.29
C GLU A 55 3.67 -31.66 -34.62
N VAL A 56 3.59 -32.92 -35.03
CA VAL A 56 4.08 -33.40 -36.33
C VAL A 56 2.95 -33.47 -37.35
N ASP A 57 3.28 -33.20 -38.62
CA ASP A 57 2.33 -33.28 -39.72
C ASP A 57 1.80 -34.71 -39.93
N GLY A 58 0.52 -34.84 -40.28
CA GLY A 58 -0.14 -36.11 -40.55
C GLY A 58 -0.80 -36.76 -39.32
N HIS A 59 -0.06 -37.02 -38.25
CA HIS A 59 -0.62 -37.53 -36.97
C HIS A 59 0.45 -37.59 -35.86
N ASN A 60 0.16 -37.02 -34.68
CA ASN A 60 0.98 -37.23 -33.48
C ASN A 60 0.78 -38.65 -32.92
N PRO A 61 1.85 -39.37 -32.53
CA PRO A 61 1.81 -40.75 -32.05
C PRO A 61 0.89 -40.97 -30.83
N GLU A 62 0.28 -42.15 -30.77
CA GLU A 62 -0.52 -42.65 -29.66
C GLU A 62 0.20 -43.79 -28.93
N TYR A 63 0.12 -43.79 -27.61
CA TYR A 63 0.85 -44.73 -26.77
C TYR A 63 -0.08 -45.50 -25.83
N ASP A 64 0.20 -46.79 -25.65
CA ASP A 64 -0.30 -47.58 -24.53
C ASP A 64 0.66 -47.43 -23.35
N PHE A 65 0.35 -46.48 -22.46
CA PHE A 65 1.15 -46.19 -21.28
C PHE A 65 1.21 -47.34 -20.24
N ALA A 66 0.38 -48.38 -20.37
CA ALA A 66 0.42 -49.53 -19.47
C ALA A 66 1.45 -50.58 -19.91
N THR A 67 1.72 -50.69 -21.22
CA THR A 67 2.55 -51.77 -21.77
C THR A 67 3.78 -51.29 -22.53
N MET A 68 3.79 -50.05 -23.03
CA MET A 68 4.92 -49.50 -23.80
C MET A 68 5.96 -48.84 -22.90
N ALA A 69 7.21 -48.80 -23.39
CA ALA A 69 8.23 -47.96 -22.79
C ALA A 69 7.85 -46.47 -22.93
N TRP A 70 8.35 -45.64 -22.01
CA TRP A 70 8.02 -44.21 -22.01
C TRP A 70 8.44 -43.53 -23.32
N PRO A 71 7.54 -42.75 -23.98
CA PRO A 71 7.76 -42.21 -25.32
C PRO A 71 8.97 -41.28 -25.45
N ARG A 72 9.71 -41.38 -26.57
CA ARG A 72 10.90 -40.53 -26.85
C ARG A 72 11.03 -40.08 -28.29
N ASP A 73 10.12 -40.55 -29.14
CA ASP A 73 10.05 -40.25 -30.57
C ASP A 73 9.54 -38.82 -30.82
N GLU A 74 9.75 -38.35 -32.05
CA GLU A 74 9.29 -37.03 -32.50
C GLU A 74 7.76 -36.96 -32.43
N GLY A 75 7.21 -35.85 -31.92
CA GLY A 75 5.77 -35.72 -31.67
C GLY A 75 5.28 -36.34 -30.35
N ALA A 76 6.16 -36.89 -29.50
CA ALA A 76 5.81 -37.33 -28.15
C ALA A 76 5.54 -36.14 -27.18
N PHE A 77 6.20 -35.00 -27.43
CA PHE A 77 6.24 -33.85 -26.52
C PHE A 77 5.47 -32.60 -26.97
N PRO A 78 4.37 -32.67 -27.77
CA PRO A 78 3.70 -31.46 -28.23
C PRO A 78 3.22 -30.61 -27.05
N PHE A 79 3.20 -29.30 -27.28
CA PHE A 79 2.88 -28.23 -26.33
C PHE A 79 3.82 -28.18 -25.13
N ASN A 80 5.02 -28.77 -25.25
CA ASN A 80 6.07 -28.76 -24.21
C ASN A 80 5.64 -29.42 -22.89
N ILE A 81 4.66 -30.33 -22.96
CA ILE A 81 4.12 -31.13 -21.85
C ILE A 81 4.59 -32.57 -21.99
N ASP A 82 4.90 -33.27 -20.90
CA ASP A 82 5.34 -34.66 -20.94
C ASP A 82 4.20 -35.63 -21.40
N PRO A 83 4.54 -36.71 -22.14
CA PRO A 83 3.59 -37.75 -22.53
C PRO A 83 2.87 -38.35 -21.31
N SER A 84 1.53 -38.35 -21.36
CA SER A 84 0.70 -38.99 -20.34
C SER A 84 -0.67 -39.40 -20.91
N PRO A 85 -1.40 -40.34 -20.26
CA PRO A 85 -2.75 -40.71 -20.66
C PRO A 85 -3.70 -39.51 -20.73
N ALA A 86 -3.62 -38.60 -19.75
CA ALA A 86 -4.44 -37.40 -19.70
C ALA A 86 -4.13 -36.44 -20.86
N LYS A 87 -2.84 -36.18 -21.14
CA LYS A 87 -2.43 -35.36 -22.28
C LYS A 87 -2.92 -35.94 -23.60
N GLN A 88 -2.73 -37.25 -23.81
CA GLN A 88 -3.17 -37.92 -25.04
C GLN A 88 -4.69 -37.82 -25.20
N PHE A 89 -5.45 -38.05 -24.11
CA PHE A 89 -6.90 -37.89 -24.13
C PHE A 89 -7.32 -36.47 -24.52
N LEU A 90 -6.77 -35.43 -23.86
CA LEU A 90 -7.08 -34.03 -24.18
C LEU A 90 -6.73 -33.68 -25.63
N ARG A 91 -5.58 -34.17 -26.14
CA ARG A 91 -5.11 -33.93 -27.51
C ARG A 91 -6.05 -34.54 -28.54
N LEU A 92 -6.43 -35.81 -28.37
CA LEU A 92 -7.27 -36.55 -29.32
C LEU A 92 -8.73 -36.07 -29.31
N ASN A 93 -9.19 -35.55 -28.17
CA ASN A 93 -10.60 -35.19 -27.95
C ASN A 93 -10.84 -33.68 -27.87
N ARG A 94 -9.89 -32.83 -28.28
CA ARG A 94 -9.95 -31.36 -28.11
C ARG A 94 -11.17 -30.67 -28.71
N ALA A 95 -11.88 -31.33 -29.63
CA ALA A 95 -13.08 -30.82 -30.27
C ALA A 95 -14.38 -31.16 -29.51
N LEU A 96 -14.34 -32.07 -28.53
CA LEU A 96 -15.51 -32.40 -27.70
C LEU A 96 -15.83 -31.24 -26.76
N ASP A 97 -17.12 -30.92 -26.59
CA ASP A 97 -17.55 -29.73 -25.83
C ASP A 97 -17.11 -29.75 -24.36
N ASP A 98 -17.09 -30.93 -23.74
CA ASP A 98 -16.67 -31.15 -22.35
C ASP A 98 -15.14 -31.12 -22.16
N VAL A 99 -14.37 -31.37 -23.23
CA VAL A 99 -12.90 -31.38 -23.24
C VAL A 99 -12.30 -30.06 -23.68
N LYS A 100 -13.00 -29.33 -24.57
CA LYS A 100 -12.50 -28.15 -25.28
C LYS A 100 -11.87 -27.10 -24.36
N GLN A 101 -12.50 -26.80 -23.23
CA GLN A 101 -11.97 -25.82 -22.28
C GLN A 101 -10.63 -26.26 -21.67
N PHE A 102 -10.47 -27.54 -21.33
CA PHE A 102 -9.25 -28.06 -20.73
C PHE A 102 -8.13 -28.19 -21.76
N ALA A 103 -8.48 -28.57 -22.99
CA ALA A 103 -7.55 -28.55 -24.11
C ALA A 103 -7.07 -27.12 -24.42
N GLN A 104 -7.96 -26.12 -24.35
CA GLN A 104 -7.59 -24.71 -24.52
C GLN A 104 -6.66 -24.20 -23.41
N LEU A 105 -6.93 -24.56 -22.14
CA LEU A 105 -6.05 -24.20 -21.02
C LEU A 105 -4.67 -24.89 -21.12
N SER A 106 -4.61 -26.10 -21.66
CA SER A 106 -3.37 -26.88 -21.74
C SER A 106 -2.53 -26.59 -22.98
N PHE A 107 -3.17 -26.31 -24.12
CA PHE A 107 -2.53 -26.27 -25.44
C PHE A 107 -2.78 -24.96 -26.19
N GLY A 108 -3.50 -24.01 -25.58
CA GLY A 108 -3.78 -22.71 -26.16
C GLY A 108 -2.50 -21.92 -26.42
N LYS A 109 -2.59 -20.98 -27.37
CA LYS A 109 -1.51 -20.00 -27.56
C LYS A 109 -1.38 -19.11 -26.33
N HIS A 110 -0.15 -18.85 -25.94
CA HIS A 110 0.19 -17.90 -24.89
C HIS A 110 0.17 -16.47 -25.43
N ALA A 111 -0.32 -15.52 -24.63
CA ALA A 111 -0.22 -14.10 -24.94
C ALA A 111 1.21 -13.59 -24.66
N GLU A 112 1.62 -12.49 -25.27
CA GLU A 112 2.93 -11.86 -24.96
C GLU A 112 3.04 -11.47 -23.48
N GLU A 113 1.94 -10.95 -22.92
CA GLU A 113 1.86 -10.60 -21.51
C GLU A 113 0.74 -11.40 -20.84
N GLU A 114 1.06 -12.05 -19.72
CA GLU A 114 0.10 -12.73 -18.87
C GLU A 114 0.13 -12.14 -17.46
N LEU A 115 -1.04 -12.06 -16.83
CA LEU A 115 -1.19 -11.59 -15.46
C LEU A 115 -2.25 -12.42 -14.76
N TYR A 116 -1.94 -12.89 -13.55
CA TYR A 116 -2.83 -13.68 -12.71
C TYR A 116 -2.97 -13.05 -11.33
N ASP A 117 -4.20 -12.91 -10.85
CA ASP A 117 -4.55 -12.42 -9.50
C ASP A 117 -4.63 -13.61 -8.54
N LEU A 118 -3.57 -13.84 -7.77
CA LEU A 118 -3.39 -15.03 -6.94
C LEU A 118 -4.38 -15.10 -5.76
N ASN A 119 -5.01 -13.98 -5.42
CA ASN A 119 -6.03 -13.94 -4.37
C ASN A 119 -7.39 -14.42 -4.88
N LYS A 120 -7.68 -14.24 -6.18
CA LYS A 120 -8.93 -14.65 -6.82
C LYS A 120 -8.81 -15.97 -7.56
N ASP A 121 -7.63 -16.23 -8.11
CA ASP A 121 -7.30 -17.36 -8.94
C ASP A 121 -5.95 -17.95 -8.53
N PRO A 122 -5.91 -18.66 -7.37
CA PRO A 122 -4.68 -19.28 -6.88
C PRO A 122 -4.12 -20.33 -7.86
N GLU A 123 -5.01 -20.94 -8.66
CA GLU A 123 -4.69 -21.94 -9.68
C GLU A 123 -4.17 -21.34 -10.99
N GLN A 124 -4.23 -20.01 -11.15
CA GLN A 124 -3.68 -19.27 -12.30
C GLN A 124 -4.26 -19.71 -13.65
N LEU A 125 -5.58 -19.89 -13.71
CA LEU A 125 -6.28 -20.36 -14.90
C LEU A 125 -6.80 -19.22 -15.80
N ASN A 126 -6.92 -18.01 -15.26
CA ASN A 126 -7.54 -16.86 -15.91
C ASN A 126 -6.52 -15.73 -16.07
N ASN A 127 -6.05 -15.54 -17.30
CA ASN A 127 -5.18 -14.42 -17.64
C ASN A 127 -5.97 -13.10 -17.70
N VAL A 128 -5.73 -12.21 -16.74
CA VAL A 128 -6.36 -10.88 -16.62
C VAL A 128 -5.53 -9.75 -17.25
N SER A 129 -4.50 -10.06 -18.06
CA SER A 129 -3.56 -9.05 -18.60
C SER A 129 -4.19 -8.04 -19.58
N SER A 130 -5.35 -8.39 -20.15
CA SER A 130 -6.12 -7.53 -21.06
C SER A 130 -7.24 -6.76 -20.37
N ASP A 131 -7.50 -7.05 -19.09
CA ASP A 131 -8.56 -6.41 -18.33
C ASP A 131 -8.17 -4.99 -17.92
N GLN A 132 -9.02 -4.02 -18.25
CA GLN A 132 -8.75 -2.61 -18.00
C GLN A 132 -8.45 -2.31 -16.52
N GLY A 133 -9.11 -3.04 -15.61
CA GLY A 133 -8.92 -2.92 -14.16
C GLY A 133 -7.54 -3.31 -13.65
N TYR A 134 -6.77 -4.09 -14.43
CA TYR A 134 -5.43 -4.56 -14.06
C TYR A 134 -4.30 -3.81 -14.78
N THR A 135 -4.63 -2.80 -15.60
CA THR A 135 -3.65 -2.05 -16.42
C THR A 135 -2.49 -1.51 -15.59
N ASP A 136 -2.77 -0.88 -14.45
CA ASP A 136 -1.74 -0.27 -13.61
C ASP A 136 -0.88 -1.32 -12.88
N VAL A 137 -1.49 -2.45 -12.48
CA VAL A 137 -0.76 -3.59 -11.89
C VAL A 137 0.19 -4.19 -12.91
N LYS A 138 -0.32 -4.47 -14.11
CA LYS A 138 0.48 -5.00 -15.20
C LYS A 138 1.66 -4.09 -15.51
N ARG A 139 1.41 -2.78 -15.67
CA ARG A 139 2.46 -1.80 -15.97
C ARG A 139 3.50 -1.71 -14.86
N LEU A 140 3.08 -1.74 -13.59
CA LEU A 140 4.00 -1.75 -12.46
C LEU A 140 4.90 -3.00 -12.45
N LEU A 141 4.30 -4.19 -12.57
CA LEU A 141 5.05 -5.45 -12.56
C LEU A 141 5.96 -5.58 -13.78
N ARG A 142 5.51 -5.11 -14.95
CA ARG A 142 6.34 -5.00 -16.16
C ARG A 142 7.59 -4.16 -15.91
N ARG A 143 7.44 -2.94 -15.38
CA ARG A 143 8.59 -2.06 -15.06
C ARG A 143 9.53 -2.67 -14.02
N GLN A 144 8.98 -3.33 -13.00
CA GLN A 144 9.80 -4.03 -12.00
C GLN A 144 10.58 -5.19 -12.60
N LEU A 145 9.94 -5.98 -13.47
CA LEU A 145 10.58 -7.07 -14.19
C LEU A 145 11.67 -6.54 -15.11
N ASP A 146 11.38 -5.55 -15.96
CA ASP A 146 12.36 -4.96 -16.87
C ASP A 146 13.57 -4.40 -16.12
N ALA A 147 13.35 -3.67 -15.02
CA ALA A 147 14.43 -3.17 -14.19
C ALA A 147 15.29 -4.29 -13.57
N ALA A 148 14.67 -5.41 -13.16
CA ALA A 148 15.39 -6.56 -12.66
C ALA A 148 16.22 -7.24 -13.75
N LEU A 149 15.62 -7.46 -14.93
CA LEU A 149 16.26 -8.08 -16.09
C LEU A 149 17.43 -7.25 -16.61
N ILE A 150 17.29 -5.92 -16.66
CA ILE A 150 18.40 -5.03 -16.99
C ILE A 150 19.50 -5.16 -15.92
N ARG A 151 19.17 -5.08 -14.62
CA ARG A 151 20.20 -5.22 -13.56
C ARG A 151 20.95 -6.55 -13.59
N SER A 152 20.31 -7.62 -14.03
CA SER A 152 20.93 -8.93 -14.21
C SER A 152 21.62 -9.12 -15.56
N ASP A 153 21.63 -8.10 -16.43
CA ASP A 153 22.15 -8.15 -17.80
C ASP A 153 21.52 -9.30 -18.62
N ASP A 154 20.19 -9.45 -18.52
CA ASP A 154 19.47 -10.52 -19.22
C ASP A 154 19.56 -10.32 -20.75
N PRO A 155 19.98 -11.35 -21.51
CA PRO A 155 20.16 -11.23 -22.96
C PRO A 155 18.88 -10.90 -23.73
N ARG A 156 17.69 -11.17 -23.16
CA ARG A 156 16.41 -10.84 -23.80
C ARG A 156 16.07 -9.36 -23.75
N LEU A 157 16.74 -8.59 -22.90
CA LEU A 157 16.68 -7.12 -22.88
C LEU A 157 18.00 -6.47 -23.31
N ALA A 158 18.91 -7.20 -23.97
CA ALA A 158 20.12 -6.61 -24.51
C ALA A 158 19.77 -5.61 -25.62
N VAL A 159 20.43 -4.45 -25.61
CA VAL A 159 20.31 -3.43 -26.66
C VAL A 159 21.64 -3.30 -27.37
N ALA A 160 21.63 -3.45 -28.70
CA ALA A 160 22.84 -3.37 -29.49
C ALA A 160 23.57 -2.02 -29.29
N GLY A 161 24.87 -2.08 -29.01
CA GLY A 161 25.70 -0.90 -28.79
C GLY A 161 25.58 -0.27 -27.40
N TYR A 162 24.90 -0.93 -26.46
CA TYR A 162 24.82 -0.52 -25.06
C TYR A 162 25.25 -1.66 -24.14
N ARG A 163 25.90 -1.31 -23.04
CA ARG A 163 26.24 -2.23 -21.95
C ARG A 163 25.50 -1.86 -20.69
N THR A 164 25.14 -2.85 -19.90
CA THR A 164 24.49 -2.62 -18.63
C THR A 164 25.48 -2.46 -17.47
N ARG A 165 25.15 -1.58 -16.53
CA ARG A 165 25.82 -1.42 -15.25
C ARG A 165 24.77 -1.14 -14.17
N VAL A 166 24.99 -1.66 -12.97
CA VAL A 166 24.19 -1.28 -11.79
C VAL A 166 24.91 -0.16 -11.05
N ILE A 167 24.24 0.97 -10.83
CA ILE A 167 24.79 2.12 -10.08
C ILE A 167 23.79 2.46 -8.97
N GLU A 168 24.21 2.36 -7.71
CA GLU A 168 23.37 2.63 -6.51
C GLU A 168 22.00 1.91 -6.52
N GLY A 169 21.91 0.76 -7.22
CA GLY A 169 20.71 -0.05 -7.35
C GLY A 169 19.82 0.27 -8.57
N TRP A 170 20.16 1.29 -9.37
CA TRP A 170 19.51 1.59 -10.65
C TRP A 170 20.09 0.76 -11.80
N PRO A 171 19.25 0.33 -12.76
CA PRO A 171 19.70 -0.18 -14.05
C PRO A 171 20.20 0.97 -14.94
N VAL A 172 21.48 0.96 -15.29
CA VAL A 172 22.09 1.98 -16.16
C VAL A 172 22.62 1.35 -17.44
N ARG A 173 22.22 1.88 -18.60
CA ARG A 173 22.72 1.49 -19.92
C ARG A 173 23.70 2.53 -20.44
N ILE A 174 24.88 2.11 -20.85
CA ILE A 174 25.96 2.99 -21.28
C ILE A 174 26.34 2.64 -22.73
N SER A 175 26.26 3.63 -23.61
CA SER A 175 26.61 3.46 -25.02
C SER A 175 28.09 3.08 -25.19
N ASP A 176 28.35 2.05 -26.00
CA ASP A 176 29.69 1.64 -26.42
C ASP A 176 30.45 2.77 -27.09
N ARG A 177 29.74 3.64 -27.84
CA ARG A 177 30.34 4.78 -28.53
C ARG A 177 30.87 5.82 -27.55
N LEU A 178 30.20 6.05 -26.43
CA LEU A 178 30.68 6.96 -25.40
C LEU A 178 31.97 6.44 -24.75
N LEU A 179 32.00 5.14 -24.43
CA LEU A 179 33.17 4.47 -23.86
C LEU A 179 34.37 4.51 -24.81
N GLN A 180 34.14 4.43 -26.12
CA GLN A 180 35.19 4.48 -27.15
C GLN A 180 35.65 5.90 -27.47
N ASN A 181 34.72 6.83 -27.68
CA ASN A 181 35.01 8.15 -28.25
C ASN A 181 35.33 9.21 -27.19
N GLN A 182 34.86 9.03 -25.95
CA GLN A 182 35.06 9.97 -24.85
C GLN A 182 35.17 9.26 -23.48
N PRO A 183 36.15 8.34 -23.31
CA PRO A 183 36.27 7.50 -22.12
C PRO A 183 36.37 8.31 -20.82
N ASP A 184 37.21 9.35 -20.79
CA ASP A 184 37.43 10.15 -19.56
C ASP A 184 36.18 10.91 -19.13
N LYS A 185 35.49 11.54 -20.09
CA LYS A 185 34.23 12.26 -19.82
C LYS A 185 33.14 11.30 -19.37
N THR A 186 33.08 10.11 -19.99
CA THR A 186 32.11 9.08 -19.62
C THR A 186 32.38 8.55 -18.22
N ALA A 187 33.65 8.29 -17.87
CA ALA A 187 34.04 7.90 -16.52
C ALA A 187 33.68 8.96 -15.48
N ARG A 188 33.95 10.24 -15.78
CA ARG A 188 33.58 11.36 -14.91
C ARG A 188 32.06 11.50 -14.73
N ALA A 189 31.29 11.34 -15.81
CA ALA A 189 29.84 11.37 -15.75
C ALA A 189 29.26 10.21 -14.93
N ILE A 190 29.84 9.00 -15.03
CA ILE A 190 29.47 7.85 -14.19
C ILE A 190 29.73 8.15 -12.71
N GLU A 191 30.89 8.74 -12.37
CA GLU A 191 31.22 9.11 -11.00
C GLU A 191 30.20 10.11 -10.43
N LEU A 192 29.89 11.18 -11.17
CA LEU A 192 28.94 12.20 -10.75
C LEU A 192 27.51 11.67 -10.66
N LEU A 193 27.09 10.82 -11.62
CA LEU A 193 25.82 10.11 -11.56
C LEU A 193 25.74 9.24 -10.29
N THR A 194 26.81 8.52 -9.96
CA THR A 194 26.89 7.71 -8.73
C THR A 194 26.67 8.58 -7.48
N GLN A 195 27.30 9.76 -7.43
CA GLN A 195 27.14 10.70 -6.31
C GLN A 195 25.71 11.25 -6.20
N GLN A 196 25.09 11.62 -7.32
CA GLN A 196 23.69 12.06 -7.32
C GLN A 196 22.74 10.94 -6.89
N LEU A 197 22.88 9.73 -7.43
CA LEU A 197 22.02 8.58 -7.07
C LEU A 197 22.19 8.15 -5.61
N LYS A 198 23.41 8.29 -5.07
CA LYS A 198 23.66 8.08 -3.64
C LYS A 198 22.92 9.12 -2.80
N THR A 199 23.03 10.39 -3.17
CA THR A 199 22.30 11.50 -2.50
C THR A 199 20.79 11.24 -2.54
N ILE A 200 20.25 10.85 -3.70
CA ILE A 200 18.84 10.50 -3.87
C ILE A 200 18.44 9.34 -2.96
N SER A 201 19.29 8.31 -2.84
CA SER A 201 19.04 7.18 -1.95
C SER A 201 19.02 7.55 -0.46
N GLU A 202 19.70 8.63 -0.07
CA GLU A 202 19.75 9.13 1.30
C GLU A 202 18.56 10.05 1.64
N VAL A 203 18.08 10.84 0.68
CA VAL A 203 17.02 11.85 0.90
C VAL A 203 15.61 11.36 0.55
N VAL A 204 15.47 10.44 -0.41
CA VAL A 204 14.16 9.90 -0.79
C VAL A 204 13.72 8.81 0.20
N PRO A 205 12.47 8.85 0.70
CA PRO A 205 11.96 7.86 1.63
C PRO A 205 12.14 6.41 1.14
N SER A 206 12.52 5.53 2.06
CA SER A 206 12.74 4.10 1.78
C SER A 206 11.50 3.36 1.26
N SER A 207 10.30 3.92 1.50
CA SER A 207 9.03 3.44 0.96
C SER A 207 8.88 3.69 -0.56
N VAL A 208 9.51 4.75 -1.08
CA VAL A 208 9.46 5.15 -2.49
C VAL A 208 10.70 4.69 -3.26
N LEU A 209 11.86 4.64 -2.58
CA LEU A 209 13.15 4.33 -3.19
C LEU A 209 13.17 3.04 -4.06
N PRO A 210 12.56 1.91 -3.66
CA PRO A 210 12.51 0.71 -4.50
C PRO A 210 11.77 0.93 -5.84
N ARG A 211 10.77 1.83 -5.86
CA ARG A 211 9.99 2.13 -7.05
C ARG A 211 10.78 3.00 -8.02
N ILE A 212 11.40 4.07 -7.55
CA ILE A 212 12.20 4.96 -8.42
C ILE A 212 13.47 4.27 -8.93
N ARG A 213 14.01 3.29 -8.18
CA ARG A 213 15.10 2.41 -8.64
C ARG A 213 14.72 1.48 -9.80
N CYS A 214 13.43 1.39 -10.14
CA CYS A 214 12.99 0.64 -11.32
C CYS A 214 13.09 1.48 -12.60
N VAL A 215 13.36 2.79 -12.53
CA VAL A 215 13.48 3.64 -13.72
C VAL A 215 14.86 3.44 -14.36
N PRO A 216 14.97 2.96 -15.61
CA PRO A 216 16.27 2.83 -16.27
C PRO A 216 16.88 4.20 -16.57
N ILE A 217 18.21 4.28 -16.53
CA ILE A 217 18.97 5.47 -16.92
C ILE A 217 19.87 5.11 -18.10
N TRP A 218 19.87 5.94 -19.13
CA TRP A 218 20.67 5.74 -20.34
C TRP A 218 21.69 6.84 -20.49
N MET A 219 22.93 6.47 -20.81
CA MET A 219 23.96 7.41 -21.24
C MET A 219 24.14 7.23 -22.75
N SER A 220 23.65 8.21 -23.50
CA SER A 220 23.60 8.21 -24.96
C SER A 220 24.58 9.23 -25.56
N PRO A 221 25.10 9.01 -26.79
CA PRO A 221 25.77 10.05 -27.54
C PRO A 221 24.85 11.23 -27.83
N GLU A 222 25.43 12.39 -28.09
CA GLU A 222 24.69 13.57 -28.53
C GLU A 222 24.02 13.33 -29.89
N TYR A 223 22.82 13.88 -30.08
CA TYR A 223 22.14 13.87 -31.36
C TYR A 223 22.54 15.11 -32.18
N GLU A 224 22.85 14.92 -33.45
CA GLU A 224 23.26 16.02 -34.34
C GLU A 224 22.18 17.10 -34.41
N GLY A 225 22.57 18.36 -34.19
CA GLY A 225 21.66 19.51 -34.22
C GLY A 225 20.70 19.61 -33.03
N VAL A 226 20.80 18.73 -32.03
CA VAL A 226 19.98 18.76 -30.82
C VAL A 226 20.85 19.15 -29.63
N ARG A 227 20.33 20.05 -28.78
CA ARG A 227 21.04 20.44 -27.56
C ARG A 227 21.18 19.22 -26.62
N PRO A 228 22.39 18.90 -26.14
CA PRO A 228 22.57 17.84 -25.15
C PRO A 228 21.87 18.19 -23.83
N THR A 229 21.13 17.22 -23.28
CA THR A 229 20.33 17.40 -22.05
C THR A 229 20.23 16.09 -21.24
N ALA A 230 19.71 16.21 -20.03
CA ALA A 230 19.02 15.12 -19.36
C ALA A 230 17.51 15.24 -19.68
N GLU A 231 16.82 14.13 -19.91
CA GLU A 231 15.37 14.14 -20.19
C GLU A 231 14.71 12.79 -19.86
N TYR A 232 13.50 12.85 -19.30
CA TYR A 232 12.62 11.70 -19.12
C TYR A 232 11.69 11.49 -20.32
N HIS A 233 11.65 10.26 -20.84
CA HIS A 233 10.82 9.89 -21.99
C HIS A 233 9.54 9.15 -21.55
N PRO A 234 8.34 9.75 -21.59
CA PRO A 234 7.13 9.11 -21.07
C PRO A 234 6.51 8.07 -22.02
N SER A 235 6.83 8.10 -23.32
CA SER A 235 6.26 7.17 -24.29
C SER A 235 7.08 7.06 -25.58
N GLU A 236 6.92 5.95 -26.29
CA GLU A 236 7.57 5.70 -27.59
C GLU A 236 7.10 6.62 -28.72
N GLY A 237 5.90 7.18 -28.61
CA GLY A 237 5.24 7.86 -29.73
C GLY A 237 6.00 9.08 -30.25
N TRP A 238 6.61 9.86 -29.34
CA TRP A 238 7.48 10.97 -29.73
C TRP A 238 8.84 10.47 -30.23
N LEU A 239 9.46 9.49 -29.55
CA LEU A 239 10.75 8.91 -29.90
C LEU A 239 10.76 8.42 -31.36
N ARG A 240 9.73 7.66 -31.77
CA ARG A 240 9.59 7.16 -33.15
C ARG A 240 9.47 8.31 -34.17
N LYS A 241 8.78 9.40 -33.83
CA LYS A 241 8.62 10.56 -34.73
C LYS A 241 9.94 11.31 -34.96
N VAL A 242 10.80 11.37 -33.95
CA VAL A 242 12.10 12.04 -34.04
C VAL A 242 13.24 11.09 -34.40
N GLY A 243 12.93 9.84 -34.76
CA GLY A 243 13.91 8.84 -35.20
C GLY A 243 14.81 8.31 -34.07
N ARG A 244 14.37 8.41 -32.81
CA ARG A 244 15.08 7.84 -31.65
C ARG A 244 14.60 6.41 -31.34
N PRO A 245 15.46 5.57 -30.73
CA PRO A 245 15.09 4.21 -30.31
C PRO A 245 13.83 4.18 -29.42
N ALA A 246 12.93 3.22 -29.67
CA ALA A 246 11.70 3.10 -28.88
C ALA A 246 11.98 2.55 -27.47
N GLU A 247 13.09 1.83 -27.30
CA GLU A 247 13.58 1.26 -26.05
C GLU A 247 13.92 2.32 -24.99
N LEU A 248 14.00 3.59 -25.39
CA LEU A 248 14.15 4.74 -24.48
C LEU A 248 12.84 5.12 -23.79
N ALA A 249 11.70 4.51 -24.13
CA ALA A 249 10.46 4.80 -23.43
C ALA A 249 10.54 4.43 -21.94
N GLU A 250 9.93 5.28 -21.12
CA GLU A 250 9.87 5.19 -19.67
C GLU A 250 11.23 5.21 -18.94
N CYS A 251 12.28 5.74 -19.58
CA CYS A 251 13.61 5.90 -18.99
C CYS A 251 14.04 7.38 -18.89
N VAL A 252 15.11 7.61 -18.12
CA VAL A 252 15.87 8.87 -18.15
C VAL A 252 17.02 8.72 -19.16
N GLU A 253 17.17 9.65 -20.09
CA GLU A 253 18.27 9.71 -21.06
C GLU A 253 19.21 10.88 -20.75
N LEU A 254 20.51 10.60 -20.74
CA LEU A 254 21.59 11.56 -20.56
C LEU A 254 22.39 11.65 -21.85
N THR A 255 22.17 12.71 -22.62
CA THR A 255 22.96 13.03 -23.83
C THR A 255 24.04 14.07 -23.54
N ASN A 256 23.93 14.80 -22.43
CA ASN A 256 24.86 15.82 -21.98
C ASN A 256 26.19 15.29 -21.41
N ILE A 257 26.62 14.07 -21.75
CA ILE A 257 27.83 13.43 -21.19
C ILE A 257 29.08 14.29 -21.40
N GLY A 258 29.16 14.98 -22.55
CA GLY A 258 30.27 15.87 -22.89
C GLY A 258 30.44 17.08 -21.96
N ILE A 259 29.37 17.47 -21.27
CA ILE A 259 29.27 18.65 -20.38
C ILE A 259 28.65 18.31 -19.01
N PHE A 260 28.57 17.03 -18.65
CA PHE A 260 27.81 16.56 -17.49
C PHE A 260 28.25 17.22 -16.19
N GLU A 261 29.56 17.40 -15.99
CA GLU A 261 30.12 18.06 -14.81
C GLU A 261 29.66 19.52 -14.68
N LYS A 262 29.61 20.25 -15.80
CA LYS A 262 29.12 21.64 -15.82
C LYS A 262 27.63 21.68 -15.47
N GLU A 263 26.84 20.78 -16.03
CA GLU A 263 25.40 20.70 -15.72
C GLU A 263 25.15 20.24 -14.28
N ASN A 264 25.96 19.32 -13.75
CA ASN A 264 25.90 18.87 -12.35
C ASN A 264 26.21 20.01 -11.35
N LEU A 265 27.12 20.91 -11.70
CA LEU A 265 27.39 22.11 -10.88
C LEU A 265 26.25 23.13 -10.97
N ARG A 266 25.62 23.26 -12.15
CA ARG A 266 24.49 24.17 -12.38
C ARG A 266 23.21 23.68 -11.71
N MET A 267 22.92 22.38 -11.83
CA MET A 267 21.75 21.69 -11.29
C MET A 267 22.20 20.49 -10.43
N PRO A 268 22.46 20.71 -9.12
CA PRO A 268 22.93 19.65 -8.22
C PRO A 268 21.95 18.48 -8.08
N MET A 269 20.66 18.71 -8.36
CA MET A 269 19.59 17.70 -8.27
C MET A 269 19.04 17.30 -9.65
N MET A 270 19.80 17.50 -10.74
CA MET A 270 19.38 17.20 -12.12
C MET A 270 18.84 15.76 -12.30
N ILE A 271 19.46 14.75 -11.69
CA ILE A 271 18.97 13.37 -11.82
C ILE A 271 17.67 13.17 -11.02
N LEU A 272 17.51 13.85 -9.88
CA LEU A 272 16.24 13.83 -9.15
C LEU A 272 15.14 14.52 -9.96
N HIS A 273 15.43 15.58 -10.70
CA HIS A 273 14.48 16.24 -11.59
C HIS A 273 13.86 15.25 -12.58
N GLU A 274 14.69 14.53 -13.32
CA GLU A 274 14.22 13.56 -14.31
C GLU A 274 13.53 12.36 -13.66
N LEU A 275 14.02 11.90 -12.50
CA LEU A 275 13.35 10.87 -11.72
C LEU A 275 12.03 11.36 -11.13
N ALA A 276 11.85 12.66 -10.88
CA ALA A 276 10.58 13.24 -10.45
C ALA A 276 9.56 13.26 -11.59
N HIS A 277 9.98 13.52 -12.85
CA HIS A 277 9.12 13.27 -14.01
C HIS A 277 8.73 11.80 -14.12
N ALA A 278 9.68 10.89 -13.95
CA ALA A 278 9.41 9.46 -13.95
C ALA A 278 8.43 9.08 -12.82
N PHE A 279 8.61 9.61 -11.61
CA PHE A 279 7.71 9.36 -10.48
C PHE A 279 6.30 9.90 -10.74
N HIS A 280 6.20 11.13 -11.23
CA HIS A 280 4.94 11.76 -11.59
C HIS A 280 4.22 11.00 -12.71
N HIS A 281 4.94 10.47 -13.70
CA HIS A 281 4.33 9.65 -14.75
C HIS A 281 3.94 8.26 -14.24
N GLN A 282 4.91 7.54 -13.69
CA GLN A 282 4.85 6.10 -13.52
C GLN A 282 4.12 5.68 -12.25
N MET A 283 4.14 6.52 -11.21
CA MET A 283 3.53 6.22 -9.91
C MET A 283 2.30 7.10 -9.66
N LEU A 284 2.39 8.39 -9.99
CA LEU A 284 1.28 9.33 -9.76
C LEU A 284 0.33 9.44 -10.96
N GLY A 285 0.80 9.23 -12.18
CA GLY A 285 0.12 9.72 -13.39
C GLY A 285 0.13 11.25 -13.51
N PHE A 286 0.48 11.76 -14.69
CA PHE A 286 0.61 13.21 -14.93
C PHE A 286 -0.66 14.02 -14.67
N ASP A 287 -1.84 13.39 -14.68
CA ASP A 287 -3.10 14.05 -14.36
C ASP A 287 -3.41 14.13 -12.86
N HIS A 288 -2.41 13.99 -11.99
CA HIS A 288 -2.59 14.04 -10.55
C HIS A 288 -3.24 15.37 -10.10
N ALA A 289 -4.50 15.29 -9.66
CA ALA A 289 -5.37 16.45 -9.46
C ALA A 289 -4.79 17.51 -8.51
N LYS A 290 -4.16 17.09 -7.41
CA LYS A 290 -3.55 18.04 -6.44
C LYS A 290 -2.36 18.79 -7.03
N ILE A 291 -1.55 18.15 -7.87
CA ILE A 291 -0.38 18.77 -8.50
C ILE A 291 -0.86 19.80 -9.52
N LYS A 292 -1.83 19.44 -10.37
CA LYS A 292 -2.43 20.38 -11.33
C LYS A 292 -3.10 21.56 -10.64
N ALA A 293 -3.85 21.32 -9.56
CA ALA A 293 -4.51 22.39 -8.80
C ALA A 293 -3.50 23.35 -8.15
N GLN A 294 -2.38 22.86 -7.60
CA GLN A 294 -1.36 23.75 -7.04
C GLN A 294 -0.62 24.51 -8.13
N TYR A 295 -0.28 23.86 -9.24
CA TYR A 295 0.30 24.53 -10.41
C TYR A 295 -0.58 25.69 -10.90
N GLU A 296 -1.89 25.45 -11.08
CA GLU A 296 -2.84 26.46 -11.54
C GLU A 296 -2.91 27.65 -10.57
N ARG A 297 -2.88 27.40 -9.25
CA ARG A 297 -2.85 28.45 -8.23
C ARG A 297 -1.55 29.25 -8.25
N ALA A 298 -0.41 28.58 -8.33
CA ALA A 298 0.91 29.21 -8.39
C ALA A 298 1.07 30.06 -9.66
N ASN A 299 0.57 29.57 -10.80
CA ASN A 299 0.58 30.32 -12.05
C ASN A 299 -0.38 31.52 -12.00
N ALA A 300 -1.56 31.37 -11.39
CA ALA A 300 -2.52 32.47 -11.25
C ALA A 300 -2.09 33.55 -10.25
N SER A 301 -1.31 33.20 -9.22
CA SER A 301 -0.81 34.17 -8.23
C SER A 301 0.30 35.06 -8.79
N GLY A 302 0.98 34.62 -9.85
CA GLY A 302 2.18 35.27 -10.40
C GLY A 302 3.40 35.17 -9.49
N SER A 303 3.36 34.36 -8.42
CA SER A 303 4.43 34.28 -7.41
C SER A 303 5.76 33.79 -7.97
N TYR A 304 5.72 33.14 -9.13
CA TYR A 304 6.87 32.56 -9.83
C TYR A 304 7.29 33.32 -11.11
N GLU A 305 6.67 34.47 -11.43
CA GLU A 305 6.96 35.21 -12.68
C GLU A 305 8.29 35.96 -12.67
N ALA A 306 8.81 36.25 -11.48
CA ALA A 306 10.09 36.94 -11.29
C ALA A 306 10.77 36.42 -10.02
N VAL A 307 11.48 35.29 -10.14
CA VAL A 307 12.21 34.67 -9.03
C VAL A 307 13.71 34.70 -9.29
N GLU A 308 14.50 34.68 -8.21
CA GLU A 308 15.95 34.61 -8.32
C GLU A 308 16.38 33.24 -8.83
N ARG A 309 17.36 33.23 -9.74
CA ARG A 309 18.08 32.05 -10.18
C ARG A 309 19.44 32.00 -9.50
N HIS A 310 20.06 30.84 -9.39
CA HIS A 310 21.36 30.65 -8.72
C HIS A 310 22.50 31.57 -9.21
N ASP A 311 22.40 32.16 -10.41
CA ASP A 311 23.36 33.13 -10.96
C ASP A 311 23.04 34.60 -10.60
N GLY A 312 22.05 34.83 -9.74
CA GLY A 312 21.59 36.13 -9.26
C GLY A 312 20.65 36.86 -10.22
N LYS A 313 20.31 36.28 -11.38
CA LYS A 313 19.33 36.87 -12.29
C LYS A 313 17.91 36.65 -11.76
N THR A 314 17.01 37.54 -12.15
CA THR A 314 15.58 37.37 -11.92
C THR A 314 14.89 37.03 -13.24
N GLU A 315 14.19 35.91 -13.27
CA GLU A 315 13.41 35.46 -14.44
C GLU A 315 12.21 34.60 -14.00
N ARG A 316 11.34 34.26 -14.95
CA ARG A 316 10.19 33.37 -14.70
C ARG A 316 10.71 31.98 -14.35
N ALA A 317 10.23 31.41 -13.25
CA ALA A 317 10.67 30.10 -12.79
C ALA A 317 10.40 29.04 -13.86
N TYR A 318 11.38 28.16 -14.11
CA TYR A 318 11.26 27.11 -15.13
C TYR A 318 10.05 26.19 -14.89
N GLY A 319 9.74 25.91 -13.62
CA GLY A 319 8.57 25.15 -13.21
C GLY A 319 7.23 25.69 -13.75
N MET A 320 7.14 26.98 -14.10
CA MET A 320 5.90 27.56 -14.64
C MET A 320 5.60 27.22 -16.10
N ASN A 321 6.49 26.48 -16.77
CA ASN A 321 6.25 25.99 -18.13
C ASN A 321 5.06 25.02 -18.21
N ASN A 322 4.94 24.10 -17.25
CA ASN A 322 3.78 23.23 -17.08
C ASN A 322 3.81 22.53 -15.70
N HIS A 323 2.70 21.91 -15.29
CA HIS A 323 2.58 21.22 -14.01
C HIS A 323 3.59 20.08 -13.77
N LYS A 324 4.22 19.51 -14.81
CA LYS A 324 5.25 18.46 -14.68
C LYS A 324 6.59 19.07 -14.28
N GLU A 325 6.98 20.17 -14.93
CA GLU A 325 8.17 20.96 -14.57
C GLU A 325 8.02 21.53 -13.16
N TYR A 326 6.85 22.09 -12.86
CA TYR A 326 6.55 22.59 -11.52
C TYR A 326 6.73 21.52 -10.44
N PHE A 327 6.29 20.28 -10.71
CA PHE A 327 6.50 19.17 -9.79
C PHE A 327 7.97 18.78 -9.66
N ALA A 328 8.72 18.70 -10.76
CA ALA A 328 10.12 18.31 -10.76
C ALA A 328 11.00 19.36 -10.03
N GLU A 329 10.90 20.63 -10.41
CA GLU A 329 11.59 21.76 -9.78
C GLU A 329 11.28 21.87 -8.28
N SER A 330 10.01 21.74 -7.91
CA SER A 330 9.62 21.78 -6.49
C SER A 330 10.14 20.56 -5.73
N SER A 331 10.29 19.40 -6.38
CA SER A 331 10.89 18.21 -5.77
C SER A 331 12.40 18.39 -5.53
N GLU A 332 13.11 19.10 -6.42
CA GLU A 332 14.51 19.48 -6.17
C GLU A 332 14.65 20.33 -4.91
N ALA A 333 13.83 21.38 -4.77
CA ALA A 333 13.83 22.23 -3.58
C ALA A 333 13.44 21.43 -2.32
N PHE A 334 12.49 20.49 -2.44
CA PHE A 334 11.99 19.72 -1.31
C PHE A 334 13.01 18.76 -0.69
N PHE A 335 13.89 18.18 -1.51
CA PHE A 335 14.89 17.19 -1.08
C PHE A 335 16.33 17.70 -1.07
N GLY A 336 16.62 18.77 -1.79
CA GLY A 336 17.97 19.28 -1.98
C GLY A 336 17.98 20.75 -2.37
N LYS A 337 18.70 21.07 -3.44
CA LYS A 337 18.89 22.44 -3.92
C LYS A 337 18.39 22.60 -5.35
N ASN A 338 17.37 23.45 -5.52
CA ASN A 338 16.88 23.88 -6.84
C ASN A 338 17.75 25.01 -7.41
N ASP A 339 17.76 25.19 -8.74
CA ASP A 339 18.49 26.29 -9.38
C ASP A 339 17.66 27.57 -9.57
N PHE A 340 16.35 27.51 -9.35
CA PHE A 340 15.43 28.65 -9.19
C PHE A 340 14.87 28.74 -7.76
N TYR A 341 14.62 29.96 -7.28
CA TYR A 341 13.92 30.17 -6.01
C TYR A 341 12.47 29.62 -6.12
N PRO A 342 11.97 28.87 -5.11
CA PRO A 342 12.62 28.54 -3.84
C PRO A 342 13.75 27.53 -3.99
N PHE A 343 14.93 27.84 -3.42
CA PHE A 343 16.14 27.04 -3.62
C PHE A 343 16.20 25.80 -2.74
N ASP A 344 15.49 25.79 -1.61
CA ASP A 344 15.55 24.74 -0.61
C ASP A 344 14.18 24.50 0.05
N ARG A 345 14.12 23.46 0.88
CA ARG A 345 12.89 22.98 1.49
C ARG A 345 12.22 24.02 2.38
N ALA A 346 13.00 24.81 3.12
CA ALA A 346 12.47 25.83 4.02
C ALA A 346 11.88 27.00 3.23
N GLN A 347 12.55 27.41 2.16
CA GLN A 347 12.07 28.42 1.24
C GLN A 347 10.82 27.96 0.50
N LEU A 348 10.78 26.70 0.06
CA LEU A 348 9.60 26.12 -0.60
C LEU A 348 8.40 26.13 0.34
N LYS A 349 8.56 25.68 1.58
CA LYS A 349 7.49 25.71 2.60
C LYS A 349 6.95 27.12 2.84
N LYS A 350 7.81 28.14 2.79
CA LYS A 350 7.44 29.53 3.02
C LYS A 350 6.77 30.16 1.79
N HIS A 351 7.32 29.92 0.60
CA HIS A 351 6.88 30.54 -0.64
C HIS A 351 5.63 29.85 -1.20
N ASP A 352 5.61 28.53 -1.17
CA ASP A 352 4.53 27.69 -1.70
C ASP A 352 4.17 26.58 -0.70
N PRO A 353 3.50 26.93 0.41
CA PRO A 353 3.08 25.95 1.42
C PRO A 353 2.12 24.89 0.85
N GLY A 354 1.33 25.24 -0.17
CA GLY A 354 0.39 24.32 -0.80
C GLY A 354 1.09 23.21 -1.58
N MET A 355 2.11 23.55 -2.36
CA MET A 355 2.95 22.55 -3.03
C MET A 355 3.80 21.75 -2.06
N PHE A 356 4.32 22.40 -1.00
CA PHE A 356 5.04 21.72 0.06
C PHE A 356 4.19 20.60 0.70
N GLU A 357 2.92 20.88 1.01
CA GLU A 357 1.99 19.87 1.54
C GLU A 357 1.75 18.72 0.56
N VAL A 358 1.58 19.03 -0.74
CA VAL A 358 1.41 18.00 -1.78
C VAL A 358 2.66 17.13 -1.90
N LEU A 359 3.86 17.70 -1.84
CA LEU A 359 5.12 16.96 -1.91
C LEU A 359 5.33 16.07 -0.68
N THR A 360 5.07 16.57 0.53
CA THR A 360 5.04 15.74 1.74
C THR A 360 4.06 14.59 1.57
N GLU A 361 2.87 14.82 1.03
CA GLU A 361 1.90 13.75 0.80
C GLU A 361 2.40 12.70 -0.20
N VAL A 362 2.83 13.10 -1.40
CA VAL A 362 3.12 12.11 -2.46
C VAL A 362 4.49 11.44 -2.29
N TRP A 363 5.48 12.14 -1.74
CA TRP A 363 6.82 11.59 -1.55
C TRP A 363 7.01 10.93 -0.18
N GLU A 364 6.55 11.54 0.91
CA GLU A 364 6.82 11.03 2.28
C GLU A 364 5.74 10.10 2.77
N LEU A 365 4.48 10.38 2.41
CA LEU A 365 3.34 9.53 2.76
C LEU A 365 3.02 8.51 1.66
N GLY A 366 3.70 8.62 0.50
CA GLY A 366 3.46 7.88 -0.73
C GLY A 366 2.15 8.30 -1.39
N ASP A 367 2.11 8.36 -2.74
CA ASP A 367 0.82 8.52 -3.41
C ASP A 367 -0.08 7.33 -3.08
N ARG A 368 -1.19 7.68 -2.42
CA ARG A 368 -2.21 6.80 -1.88
C ARG A 368 -3.12 6.30 -2.98
N ARG A 369 -2.60 6.13 -4.19
CA ARG A 369 -3.21 5.23 -5.16
C ARG A 369 -2.76 3.83 -4.79
N PRO A 370 -3.65 2.97 -4.27
CA PRO A 370 -3.50 1.57 -4.63
C PRO A 370 -3.32 1.55 -6.14
N VAL A 371 -2.24 0.91 -6.60
CA VAL A 371 -2.16 0.39 -7.98
C VAL A 371 -3.56 -0.08 -8.31
N ALA A 372 -4.23 0.57 -9.27
CA ALA A 372 -5.69 0.56 -9.36
C ALA A 372 -6.24 -0.81 -8.98
N ARG A 373 -6.66 -0.96 -7.72
CA ARG A 373 -7.83 -1.76 -7.44
C ARG A 373 -8.90 -0.89 -8.03
N GLN A 374 -9.19 -1.08 -9.32
CA GLN A 374 -10.49 -0.67 -9.79
C GLN A 374 -11.50 -1.23 -8.80
N PRO A 375 -12.52 -0.43 -8.44
CA PRO A 375 -13.57 -0.90 -7.58
C PRO A 375 -13.98 -2.24 -8.16
N SER A 376 -13.78 -3.31 -7.41
CA SER A 376 -14.59 -4.48 -7.68
C SER A 376 -15.98 -3.89 -7.76
N THR A 377 -16.66 -4.17 -8.86
CA THR A 377 -18.11 -3.98 -8.97
C THR A 377 -18.85 -4.72 -7.86
N ASP A 378 -18.11 -5.36 -6.96
CA ASP A 378 -18.51 -5.80 -5.65
C ASP A 378 -17.48 -5.45 -4.55
N GLN A 379 -17.38 -4.19 -4.10
CA GLN A 379 -16.84 -3.87 -2.76
C GLN A 379 -17.83 -4.29 -1.66
N SER A 380 -19.05 -4.71 -2.04
CA SER A 380 -20.08 -5.17 -1.10
C SER A 380 -19.75 -6.53 -0.49
N SER A 381 -18.86 -7.33 -1.13
CA SER A 381 -18.46 -8.68 -0.70
C SER A 381 -17.20 -8.79 0.14
N LYS A 382 -16.33 -7.76 0.24
CA LYS A 382 -15.09 -7.88 1.06
C LYS A 382 -15.40 -8.24 2.52
N TYR A 383 -16.44 -7.63 3.07
CA TYR A 383 -16.91 -7.87 4.44
C TYR A 383 -18.25 -8.61 4.39
N ARG A 384 -18.23 -9.82 3.83
CA ARG A 384 -19.43 -10.64 3.78
C ARG A 384 -19.84 -11.06 5.20
N VAL A 385 -21.08 -10.75 5.57
CA VAL A 385 -21.65 -11.19 6.85
C VAL A 385 -22.21 -12.59 6.68
N GLU A 386 -21.73 -13.51 7.50
CA GLU A 386 -22.06 -14.92 7.45
C GLU A 386 -22.44 -15.43 8.84
N THR A 387 -22.83 -16.71 8.95
CA THR A 387 -23.00 -17.36 10.26
C THR A 387 -21.63 -17.71 10.83
N PRO A 388 -21.36 -17.53 12.15
CA PRO A 388 -20.09 -17.91 12.73
C PRO A 388 -19.74 -19.37 12.45
N PRO A 389 -18.55 -19.67 11.89
CA PRO A 389 -18.14 -21.04 11.62
C PRO A 389 -17.93 -21.79 12.95
N ALA A 390 -18.23 -23.10 12.96
CA ALA A 390 -18.08 -23.92 14.16
C ALA A 390 -16.64 -23.91 14.72
N SER A 391 -15.65 -23.76 13.85
CA SER A 391 -14.23 -23.63 14.21
C SER A 391 -13.91 -22.44 15.12
N LEU A 392 -14.74 -21.38 15.13
CA LEU A 392 -14.53 -20.21 15.98
C LEU A 392 -14.88 -20.49 17.46
N GLY A 393 -15.65 -21.55 17.74
CA GLY A 393 -15.98 -21.97 19.11
C GLY A 393 -16.77 -20.93 19.91
N VAL A 394 -17.46 -20.00 19.25
CA VAL A 394 -18.25 -18.95 19.90
C VAL A 394 -19.61 -19.47 20.37
N LYS A 395 -20.16 -18.84 21.41
CA LYS A 395 -21.47 -19.21 21.97
C LYS A 395 -22.59 -18.97 20.95
N SER A 396 -23.66 -19.76 21.02
CA SER A 396 -24.82 -19.71 20.12
C SER A 396 -25.61 -18.40 20.14
N PHE A 397 -25.31 -17.49 21.07
CA PHE A 397 -25.78 -16.10 21.04
C PHE A 397 -25.34 -15.37 19.77
N TYR A 398 -24.11 -15.63 19.32
CA TYR A 398 -23.56 -15.03 18.11
C TYR A 398 -24.13 -15.73 16.88
N ARG A 399 -24.78 -14.95 16.02
CA ARG A 399 -25.45 -15.42 14.79
C ARG A 399 -24.89 -14.79 13.53
N LYS A 400 -24.10 -13.73 13.67
CA LYS A 400 -23.44 -13.02 12.58
C LYS A 400 -21.94 -13.00 12.82
N TYR A 401 -21.18 -13.13 11.74
CA TYR A 401 -19.73 -13.13 11.71
C TYR A 401 -19.25 -12.39 10.47
N VAL A 402 -18.15 -11.66 10.59
CA VAL A 402 -17.36 -11.18 9.45
C VAL A 402 -15.88 -11.34 9.76
N ASP A 403 -15.12 -11.68 8.73
CA ASP A 403 -13.67 -11.80 8.81
C ASP A 403 -13.00 -10.47 8.45
N ALA A 404 -12.15 -9.96 9.35
CA ALA A 404 -11.28 -8.83 9.08
C ALA A 404 -9.85 -9.35 8.90
N ASN A 405 -9.53 -9.88 7.71
CA ASN A 405 -8.24 -10.49 7.36
C ASN A 405 -7.72 -11.45 8.46
N GLY A 406 -8.57 -12.39 8.87
CA GLY A 406 -8.30 -13.38 9.92
C GLY A 406 -8.66 -12.94 11.34
N TYR A 407 -8.98 -11.66 11.59
CA TYR A 407 -9.46 -11.20 12.90
C TYR A 407 -10.99 -11.35 13.00
N PRO A 408 -11.52 -12.12 13.96
CA PRO A 408 -12.94 -12.44 14.02
C PRO A 408 -13.77 -11.30 14.62
N ILE A 409 -14.86 -10.95 13.93
CA ILE A 409 -15.89 -10.03 14.41
C ILE A 409 -17.21 -10.78 14.47
N VAL A 410 -17.88 -10.76 15.62
CA VAL A 410 -19.13 -11.50 15.84
C VAL A 410 -20.21 -10.61 16.42
N ALA A 411 -21.46 -10.95 16.15
CA ALA A 411 -22.62 -10.23 16.66
C ALA A 411 -23.84 -11.14 16.82
N SER A 412 -24.83 -10.67 17.57
CA SER A 412 -26.15 -11.33 17.62
C SER A 412 -26.89 -11.16 16.29
N ALA A 413 -28.06 -11.81 16.16
CA ALA A 413 -28.91 -11.61 14.99
C ALA A 413 -29.50 -10.19 14.89
N GLY A 414 -29.56 -9.45 15.99
CA GLY A 414 -30.20 -8.13 16.08
C GLY A 414 -29.35 -6.98 15.54
N VAL A 415 -28.06 -7.19 15.33
CA VAL A 415 -27.13 -6.16 14.83
C VAL A 415 -27.29 -5.96 13.32
N ASN A 416 -27.22 -4.72 12.86
CA ASN A 416 -27.19 -4.37 11.45
C ASN A 416 -25.91 -4.89 10.79
N ASP A 417 -26.02 -5.59 9.66
CA ASP A 417 -24.87 -6.15 8.93
C ASP A 417 -23.83 -5.09 8.59
N TYR A 418 -24.27 -3.87 8.27
CA TYR A 418 -23.38 -2.75 7.97
C TYR A 418 -22.51 -2.34 9.17
N ALA A 419 -22.94 -2.58 10.41
CA ALA A 419 -22.13 -2.33 11.59
C ALA A 419 -20.96 -3.32 11.68
N LEU A 420 -21.18 -4.61 11.38
CA LEU A 420 -20.08 -5.58 11.28
C LEU A 420 -19.10 -5.18 10.17
N LYS A 421 -19.61 -4.75 9.01
CA LYS A 421 -18.79 -4.28 7.90
C LYS A 421 -17.94 -3.07 8.26
N GLU A 422 -18.53 -2.08 8.95
CA GLU A 422 -17.80 -0.91 9.42
C GLU A 422 -16.72 -1.27 10.44
N ALA A 423 -17.03 -2.16 11.39
CA ALA A 423 -16.05 -2.65 12.34
C ALA A 423 -14.87 -3.35 11.64
N ALA A 424 -15.15 -4.20 10.65
CA ALA A 424 -14.13 -4.88 9.86
C ALA A 424 -13.24 -3.89 9.08
N TYR A 425 -13.85 -2.87 8.49
CA TYR A 425 -13.15 -1.80 7.80
C TYR A 425 -12.17 -1.06 8.72
N ILE A 426 -12.63 -0.61 9.89
CA ILE A 426 -11.78 0.14 10.82
C ILE A 426 -10.66 -0.73 11.37
N ILE A 427 -10.95 -1.97 11.78
CA ILE A 427 -9.94 -2.92 12.30
C ILE A 427 -8.88 -3.22 11.25
N ASP A 428 -9.29 -3.45 9.99
CA ASP A 428 -8.36 -3.66 8.89
C ASP A 428 -7.40 -2.49 8.71
N MET A 429 -7.94 -1.27 8.76
CA MET A 429 -7.18 -0.04 8.63
C MET A 429 -6.22 0.18 9.79
N MET A 430 -6.66 -0.04 11.04
CA MET A 430 -5.81 0.09 12.22
C MET A 430 -4.63 -0.89 12.17
N LEU A 431 -4.83 -2.11 11.68
CA LEU A 431 -3.79 -3.16 11.66
C LEU A 431 -3.16 -3.38 10.27
N ALA A 432 -3.29 -2.43 9.34
CA ALA A 432 -2.87 -2.59 7.95
C ALA A 432 -1.37 -2.89 7.78
N HIS A 433 -0.53 -2.32 8.65
CA HIS A 433 0.93 -2.50 8.61
C HIS A 433 1.48 -3.43 9.71
N ARG A 434 0.59 -4.05 10.50
CA ARG A 434 0.98 -4.93 11.62
C ARG A 434 0.23 -6.26 11.61
N PRO A 435 0.42 -7.09 10.57
CA PRO A 435 -0.17 -8.42 10.51
C PRO A 435 0.30 -9.32 11.68
N ASP A 436 1.50 -9.07 12.21
CA ASP A 436 2.05 -9.71 13.40
C ASP A 436 1.20 -9.43 14.66
N ILE A 437 0.79 -8.17 14.89
CA ILE A 437 -0.12 -7.81 16.00
C ILE A 437 -1.44 -8.55 15.81
N ARG A 438 -2.00 -8.52 14.59
CA ARG A 438 -3.27 -9.20 14.28
C ARG A 438 -3.21 -10.68 14.64
N GLN A 439 -2.15 -11.36 14.21
CA GLN A 439 -1.93 -12.77 14.51
C GLN A 439 -1.79 -13.03 16.01
N ALA A 440 -1.03 -12.20 16.74
CA ALA A 440 -0.89 -12.32 18.18
C ALA A 440 -2.23 -12.17 18.91
N MET A 441 -3.06 -11.21 18.47
CA MET A 441 -4.41 -11.01 19.00
C MET A 441 -5.29 -12.25 18.73
N VAL A 442 -5.32 -12.76 17.49
CA VAL A 442 -6.10 -13.96 17.13
C VAL A 442 -5.63 -15.19 17.91
N ALA A 443 -4.32 -15.41 18.02
CA ALA A 443 -3.73 -16.50 18.78
C ALA A 443 -4.04 -16.40 20.29
N SER A 444 -4.30 -15.20 20.80
CA SER A 444 -4.79 -14.99 22.15
C SER A 444 -6.29 -15.33 22.31
N GLY A 445 -7.01 -15.66 21.23
CA GLY A 445 -8.46 -15.82 21.21
C GLY A 445 -9.22 -14.49 21.19
N SER A 446 -8.56 -13.38 20.84
CA SER A 446 -9.18 -12.07 20.75
C SER A 446 -10.21 -12.01 19.62
N ARG A 447 -11.32 -11.31 19.88
CA ARG A 447 -12.39 -11.05 18.92
C ARG A 447 -13.11 -9.73 19.23
N MET A 448 -13.65 -9.10 18.20
CA MET A 448 -14.55 -7.95 18.32
C MET A 448 -16.00 -8.44 18.41
N VAL A 449 -16.77 -7.86 19.33
CA VAL A 449 -18.20 -8.09 19.50
C VAL A 449 -18.94 -6.79 19.22
N VAL A 450 -19.82 -6.80 18.22
CA VAL A 450 -20.74 -5.67 17.97
C VAL A 450 -22.05 -5.95 18.71
N MET A 451 -22.47 -5.00 19.55
CA MET A 451 -23.75 -5.05 20.26
C MET A 451 -24.82 -4.29 19.47
N ALA A 452 -26.04 -4.82 19.45
CA ALA A 452 -27.17 -4.08 18.88
C ALA A 452 -27.46 -2.83 19.72
N HIS A 453 -28.13 -1.84 19.14
CA HIS A 453 -28.51 -0.61 19.82
C HIS A 453 -29.51 -0.87 20.96
N SER A 454 -30.12 -2.06 21.00
CA SER A 454 -31.03 -2.56 22.04
C SER A 454 -30.39 -3.56 23.01
N GLU A 455 -29.12 -3.90 22.82
CA GLU A 455 -28.35 -4.82 23.67
C GLU A 455 -27.36 -4.05 24.54
N PHE A 456 -27.05 -4.57 25.72
CA PHE A 456 -26.17 -3.90 26.69
C PHE A 456 -25.00 -4.78 27.10
N THR A 457 -24.01 -4.19 27.77
CA THR A 457 -22.75 -4.83 28.15
C THR A 457 -22.94 -6.24 28.72
N THR A 458 -23.84 -6.43 29.67
CA THR A 458 -24.02 -7.74 30.32
C THR A 458 -24.91 -8.71 29.55
N ASP A 459 -25.46 -8.31 28.40
CA ASP A 459 -26.14 -9.21 27.47
C ASP A 459 -25.12 -9.96 26.59
N ILE A 460 -23.90 -9.43 26.44
CA ILE A 460 -22.76 -10.17 25.89
C ILE A 460 -22.46 -11.37 26.80
N PRO A 461 -22.45 -12.61 26.27
CA PRO A 461 -22.30 -13.81 27.09
C PRO A 461 -21.02 -13.87 27.93
N GLU A 462 -19.93 -13.25 27.50
CA GLU A 462 -18.65 -13.16 28.20
C GLU A 462 -18.70 -12.18 29.40
N TYR A 463 -19.63 -11.23 29.38
CA TYR A 463 -19.81 -10.22 30.41
C TYR A 463 -21.06 -10.45 31.28
N ALA A 464 -21.84 -11.50 31.01
CA ALA A 464 -23.08 -11.83 31.75
C ALA A 464 -22.92 -11.98 33.27
N ARG A 465 -21.69 -12.24 33.75
CA ARG A 465 -21.35 -12.32 35.17
C ARG A 465 -21.12 -10.97 35.86
N MET A 466 -20.99 -9.88 35.10
CA MET A 466 -20.65 -8.57 35.67
C MET A 466 -21.81 -8.04 36.52
N ARG A 467 -21.48 -7.51 37.70
CA ARG A 467 -22.44 -6.99 38.68
C ARG A 467 -21.94 -5.65 39.26
N PRO A 468 -22.85 -4.74 39.67
CA PRO A 468 -24.30 -4.77 39.44
C PRO A 468 -24.67 -4.63 37.95
N LYS A 469 -25.68 -5.36 37.46
CA LYS A 469 -26.04 -5.39 36.01
C LYS A 469 -26.33 -3.99 35.46
N ASP A 470 -27.22 -3.25 36.11
CA ASP A 470 -27.61 -1.92 35.64
C ASP A 470 -26.46 -0.90 35.67
N PHE A 471 -25.43 -1.10 36.50
CA PHE A 471 -24.25 -0.25 36.46
C PHE A 471 -23.45 -0.48 35.18
N TRP A 472 -23.13 -1.74 34.85
CA TRP A 472 -22.34 -2.08 33.67
C TRP A 472 -23.10 -1.79 32.37
N ASP A 473 -24.40 -2.05 32.36
CA ASP A 473 -25.27 -1.74 31.21
C ASP A 473 -25.41 -0.23 30.99
N ALA A 474 -25.36 0.60 32.05
CA ALA A 474 -25.47 2.06 31.96
C ALA A 474 -24.14 2.79 31.77
N ARG A 475 -23.01 2.11 32.03
CA ARG A 475 -21.68 2.72 32.11
C ARG A 475 -21.03 2.92 30.75
N ALA A 476 -21.18 1.97 29.84
CA ALA A 476 -20.41 1.95 28.62
C ALA A 476 -21.21 1.33 27.46
N ARG A 477 -20.80 1.69 26.24
CA ARG A 477 -21.22 1.04 25.00
C ARG A 477 -20.08 0.32 24.30
N GLY A 478 -18.92 0.21 24.94
CA GLY A 478 -17.79 -0.60 24.52
C GLY A 478 -16.92 -0.99 25.70
N LEU A 479 -16.07 -2.00 25.50
CA LEU A 479 -15.07 -2.47 26.46
C LEU A 479 -13.91 -3.10 25.67
N GLY A 480 -12.67 -2.70 25.97
CA GLY A 480 -11.48 -3.14 25.23
C GLY A 480 -10.90 -4.50 25.60
N GLY A 481 -11.46 -5.16 26.61
CA GLY A 481 -10.97 -6.44 27.13
C GLY A 481 -9.79 -6.29 28.10
N SER A 482 -9.07 -7.39 28.36
CA SER A 482 -7.96 -7.42 29.33
C SER A 482 -6.93 -8.51 29.00
N LYS A 483 -5.86 -8.63 29.79
CA LYS A 483 -4.92 -9.77 29.68
C LYS A 483 -5.60 -11.14 29.91
N MET A 484 -6.80 -11.18 30.48
CA MET A 484 -7.59 -12.41 30.70
C MET A 484 -8.89 -12.46 29.91
N ASP A 485 -9.49 -11.31 29.58
CA ASP A 485 -10.73 -11.23 28.80
C ASP A 485 -10.40 -10.88 27.34
N ALA A 486 -10.58 -11.85 26.45
CA ALA A 486 -10.20 -11.70 25.06
C ALA A 486 -11.21 -10.88 24.21
N VAL A 487 -12.37 -10.54 24.78
CA VAL A 487 -13.43 -9.84 24.05
C VAL A 487 -13.20 -8.33 24.11
N CYS A 488 -13.15 -7.71 22.93
CA CYS A 488 -13.37 -6.29 22.72
C CYS A 488 -14.80 -6.07 22.22
N SER A 489 -15.46 -4.97 22.57
CA SER A 489 -16.84 -4.71 22.15
C SER A 489 -17.13 -3.24 21.88
N CYS A 490 -18.11 -2.99 21.02
CA CYS A 490 -18.70 -1.68 20.76
C CYS A 490 -20.17 -1.78 20.31
N GLY A 491 -20.93 -0.69 20.47
CA GLY A 491 -22.31 -0.58 20.02
C GLY A 491 -22.44 -0.19 18.55
N GLU A 492 -23.38 -0.80 17.84
CA GLU A 492 -23.66 -0.46 16.43
C GLU A 492 -24.11 0.98 16.24
N GLU A 493 -24.73 1.60 17.25
CA GLU A 493 -25.18 2.98 17.17
C GLU A 493 -24.01 3.96 16.99
N ASN A 494 -22.83 3.61 17.52
CA ASN A 494 -21.62 4.41 17.32
C ASN A 494 -20.97 4.13 15.97
N LEU A 495 -20.90 2.85 15.57
CA LEU A 495 -20.33 2.44 14.28
C LEU A 495 -21.11 3.02 13.09
N LEU A 496 -22.43 3.12 13.19
CA LEU A 496 -23.30 3.60 12.12
C LEU A 496 -23.86 5.01 12.36
N ALA A 497 -23.39 5.70 13.41
CA ALA A 497 -23.78 7.06 13.78
C ALA A 497 -25.30 7.25 13.90
N PHE A 498 -25.97 6.33 14.59
CA PHE A 498 -27.40 6.40 14.82
C PHE A 498 -27.78 7.64 15.64
N PRO A 499 -28.94 8.25 15.40
CA PRO A 499 -29.44 9.31 16.26
C PRO A 499 -29.51 8.86 17.73
N GLY A 500 -29.03 9.71 18.64
CA GLY A 500 -29.05 9.41 20.09
C GLY A 500 -27.85 8.61 20.61
N ASP A 501 -26.86 8.29 19.77
CA ASP A 501 -25.58 7.71 20.21
C ASP A 501 -24.93 8.57 21.32
N PRO A 502 -24.72 7.99 22.53
CA PRO A 502 -24.10 8.71 23.64
C PRO A 502 -22.63 9.09 23.38
N TYR A 503 -21.96 8.47 22.41
CA TYR A 503 -20.56 8.70 22.03
C TYR A 503 -20.43 9.28 20.61
N SER A 504 -21.46 10.02 20.14
CA SER A 504 -21.53 10.53 18.77
C SER A 504 -20.37 11.42 18.32
N GLN A 505 -19.56 11.95 19.23
CA GLN A 505 -18.39 12.77 18.92
C GLN A 505 -17.11 11.97 18.63
N GLU A 506 -17.12 10.64 18.82
CA GLU A 506 -15.94 9.78 18.69
C GLU A 506 -16.30 8.41 18.08
N SER A 507 -15.28 7.63 17.76
CA SER A 507 -15.38 6.19 17.49
C SER A 507 -14.89 5.42 18.71
N ILE A 508 -15.83 4.80 19.44
CA ILE A 508 -15.49 3.98 20.59
C ILE A 508 -14.73 2.72 20.16
N LEU A 509 -14.95 2.24 18.94
CA LEU A 509 -14.19 1.09 18.42
C LEU A 509 -12.69 1.39 18.41
N ILE A 510 -12.27 2.57 17.95
CA ILE A 510 -10.83 2.91 17.89
C ILE A 510 -10.21 2.90 19.29
N HIS A 511 -10.91 3.47 20.27
CA HIS A 511 -10.47 3.50 21.67
C HIS A 511 -10.38 2.07 22.26
N GLU A 512 -11.48 1.32 22.22
CA GLU A 512 -11.54 0.00 22.87
C GLU A 512 -10.64 -1.01 22.15
N PHE A 513 -10.49 -0.89 20.84
CA PHE A 513 -9.58 -1.73 20.08
C PHE A 513 -8.11 -1.40 20.36
N ALA A 514 -7.77 -0.15 20.71
CA ALA A 514 -6.43 0.20 21.17
C ALA A 514 -6.06 -0.53 22.47
N HIS A 515 -6.97 -0.56 23.45
CA HIS A 515 -6.80 -1.36 24.68
C HIS A 515 -6.57 -2.85 24.35
N ASN A 516 -7.31 -3.38 23.38
CA ASN A 516 -7.18 -4.77 22.98
C ASN A 516 -5.86 -5.05 22.26
N ILE A 517 -5.44 -4.18 21.35
CA ILE A 517 -4.12 -4.23 20.69
C ILE A 517 -3.02 -4.22 21.73
N HIS A 518 -3.10 -3.33 22.72
CA HIS A 518 -2.15 -3.28 23.82
C HIS A 518 -2.10 -4.62 24.57
N LEU A 519 -3.23 -5.06 25.16
CA LEU A 519 -3.25 -6.15 26.14
C LEU A 519 -3.31 -7.56 25.54
N ARG A 520 -3.66 -7.69 24.26
CA ARG A 520 -3.74 -8.98 23.54
C ARG A 520 -2.76 -9.11 22.39
N GLY A 521 -2.29 -8.01 21.83
CA GLY A 521 -1.32 -8.00 20.72
C GLY A 521 0.08 -7.67 21.21
N MET A 522 0.34 -6.40 21.51
CA MET A 522 1.68 -5.87 21.76
C MET A 522 2.39 -6.56 22.92
N VAL A 523 1.75 -6.73 24.08
CA VAL A 523 2.38 -7.39 25.24
C VAL A 523 2.73 -8.87 25.00
N ARG A 524 2.22 -9.48 23.92
CA ARG A 524 2.58 -10.84 23.52
C ARG A 524 3.74 -10.88 22.54
N LEU A 525 3.88 -9.85 21.72
CA LEU A 525 4.98 -9.72 20.76
C LEU A 525 6.23 -9.16 21.42
N ASP A 526 6.05 -8.21 22.34
CA ASP A 526 7.12 -7.57 23.08
C ASP A 526 6.73 -7.46 24.56
N ALA A 527 7.41 -8.26 25.39
CA ALA A 527 7.20 -8.30 26.83
C ALA A 527 7.56 -6.97 27.53
N THR A 528 8.34 -6.09 26.88
CA THR A 528 8.75 -4.79 27.42
C THR A 528 7.76 -3.66 27.09
N PHE A 529 6.80 -3.90 26.20
CA PHE A 529 5.93 -2.84 25.67
C PHE A 529 5.14 -2.10 26.76
N ASP A 530 4.51 -2.84 27.69
CA ASP A 530 3.70 -2.26 28.78
C ASP A 530 4.56 -1.38 29.71
N ASP A 531 5.79 -1.81 29.99
CA ASP A 531 6.74 -1.04 30.81
C ASP A 531 7.20 0.23 30.08
N ARG A 532 7.49 0.16 28.78
CA ARG A 532 7.85 1.33 27.97
C ARG A 532 6.69 2.32 27.86
N LEU A 533 5.48 1.83 27.64
CA LEU A 533 4.28 2.67 27.62
C LEU A 533 4.06 3.36 28.97
N LYS A 534 4.22 2.63 30.08
CA LYS A 534 4.10 3.19 31.43
C LYS A 534 5.16 4.25 31.70
N GLN A 535 6.41 4.02 31.30
CA GLN A 535 7.48 5.03 31.43
C GLN A 535 7.17 6.29 30.60
N THR A 536 6.70 6.12 29.37
CA THR A 536 6.25 7.25 28.52
C THR A 536 5.13 8.03 29.19
N TYR A 537 4.14 7.34 29.75
CA TYR A 537 3.06 7.95 30.53
C TYR A 537 3.58 8.73 31.74
N ASP A 538 4.43 8.13 32.57
CA ASP A 538 4.98 8.76 33.77
C ASP A 538 5.76 10.04 33.41
N HIS A 539 6.53 10.02 32.31
CA HIS A 539 7.20 11.20 31.77
C HIS A 539 6.22 12.29 31.30
N ALA A 540 5.15 11.92 30.61
CA ALA A 540 4.12 12.88 30.18
C ALA A 540 3.43 13.53 31.38
N MET A 541 3.09 12.75 32.41
CA MET A 541 2.48 13.26 33.64
C MET A 541 3.43 14.18 34.41
N ALA A 542 4.72 13.83 34.50
CA ALA A 542 5.73 14.67 35.14
C ALA A 542 5.90 16.03 34.44
N ARG A 543 5.71 16.08 33.11
CA ARG A 543 5.70 17.31 32.31
C ARG A 543 4.37 18.07 32.38
N GLY A 544 3.37 17.54 33.09
CA GLY A 544 2.03 18.13 33.20
C GLY A 544 1.19 17.99 31.94
N LEU A 545 1.57 17.13 30.99
CA LEU A 545 0.74 16.80 29.83
C LEU A 545 -0.53 16.09 30.31
N TRP A 546 -1.63 16.29 29.57
CA TRP A 546 -2.94 15.68 29.83
C TRP A 546 -3.53 15.96 31.22
N ARG A 547 -2.99 16.91 31.99
CA ARG A 547 -3.43 17.19 33.37
C ARG A 547 -4.94 17.43 33.44
N GLY A 548 -5.62 16.62 34.26
CA GLY A 548 -7.06 16.72 34.49
C GLY A 548 -7.91 16.23 33.30
N LYS A 549 -7.29 15.54 32.34
CA LYS A 549 -7.94 14.94 31.16
C LYS A 549 -8.01 13.43 31.29
N TYR A 550 -8.89 12.79 30.52
CA TYR A 550 -9.15 11.37 30.62
C TYR A 550 -7.89 10.52 30.39
N ALA A 551 -7.05 10.94 29.43
CA ALA A 551 -5.73 10.36 29.16
C ALA A 551 -4.78 10.36 30.39
N SER A 552 -4.98 11.22 31.39
CA SER A 552 -4.19 11.22 32.64
C SER A 552 -4.69 10.24 33.71
N SER A 553 -5.71 9.43 33.39
CA SER A 553 -6.29 8.51 34.38
C SER A 553 -5.38 7.32 34.69
N ASN A 554 -4.74 6.75 33.66
CA ASN A 554 -3.72 5.70 33.74
C ASN A 554 -3.05 5.51 32.36
N HIS A 555 -1.97 4.73 32.31
CA HIS A 555 -1.20 4.52 31.08
C HIS A 555 -1.93 3.78 29.95
N ALA A 556 -2.97 2.99 30.27
CA ALA A 556 -3.78 2.33 29.25
C ALA A 556 -4.75 3.32 28.59
N GLU A 557 -5.43 4.17 29.37
CA GLU A 557 -6.29 5.25 28.83
C GLU A 557 -5.44 6.27 28.06
N TYR A 558 -4.27 6.61 28.58
CA TYR A 558 -3.27 7.43 27.88
C TYR A 558 -2.96 6.87 26.49
N PHE A 559 -2.73 5.56 26.38
CA PHE A 559 -2.51 4.93 25.09
C PHE A 559 -3.74 5.02 24.19
N ALA A 560 -4.92 4.63 24.67
CA ALA A 560 -6.15 4.61 23.87
C ALA A 560 -6.56 6.00 23.35
N GLU A 561 -6.45 7.04 24.19
CA GLU A 561 -6.68 8.44 23.80
C GLU A 561 -5.63 8.93 22.79
N GLY A 562 -4.38 8.51 22.97
CA GLY A 562 -3.31 8.69 22.00
C GLY A 562 -3.63 8.06 20.65
N VAL A 563 -4.15 6.83 20.64
CA VAL A 563 -4.56 6.14 19.42
C VAL A 563 -5.74 6.83 18.74
N GLN A 564 -6.72 7.32 19.49
CA GLN A 564 -7.79 8.14 18.91
C GLN A 564 -7.22 9.38 18.24
N SER A 565 -6.28 10.08 18.89
CA SER A 565 -5.62 11.25 18.31
C SER A 565 -4.83 10.86 17.07
N TRP A 566 -4.05 9.76 17.13
CA TRP A 566 -3.29 9.19 16.02
C TRP A 566 -4.15 8.88 14.78
N PHE A 567 -5.43 8.59 14.96
CA PHE A 567 -6.37 8.35 13.87
C PHE A 567 -7.37 9.49 13.65
N ASN A 568 -7.10 10.69 14.16
CA ASN A 568 -7.93 11.91 14.03
C ASN A 568 -9.38 11.70 14.50
N ASN A 569 -9.55 10.98 15.60
CA ASN A 569 -10.84 10.60 16.17
C ASN A 569 -10.99 11.05 17.63
N ASN A 570 -9.99 11.71 18.21
CA ASN A 570 -10.14 12.17 19.58
C ASN A 570 -11.07 13.39 19.62
N ARG A 571 -11.72 13.61 20.77
CA ARG A 571 -12.79 14.60 20.89
C ARG A 571 -12.21 16.01 20.96
N PRO A 572 -12.90 17.00 20.36
CA PRO A 572 -12.56 18.40 20.56
C PRO A 572 -12.53 18.77 22.06
N PRO A 573 -11.83 19.85 22.45
CA PRO A 573 -11.70 20.26 23.83
C PRO A 573 -13.02 20.30 24.61
N ASP A 574 -13.10 19.53 25.69
CA ASP A 574 -14.21 19.57 26.63
C ASP A 574 -13.70 19.39 28.08
N HIS A 575 -14.56 18.94 29.01
CA HIS A 575 -14.11 18.67 30.37
C HIS A 575 -13.01 17.61 30.41
N ASP A 576 -13.20 16.53 29.68
CA ASP A 576 -12.40 15.30 29.73
C ASP A 576 -11.26 15.29 28.68
N HIS A 577 -11.37 16.08 27.60
CA HIS A 577 -10.41 16.12 26.48
C HIS A 577 -9.77 17.52 26.34
N ASN A 578 -8.55 17.60 25.81
CA ASN A 578 -7.86 18.86 25.51
C ASN A 578 -7.86 19.12 23.98
N HIS A 579 -6.93 19.95 23.49
CA HIS A 579 -6.81 20.31 22.08
C HIS A 579 -6.15 19.24 21.21
N VAL A 580 -5.74 18.12 21.79
CA VAL A 580 -5.02 17.07 21.08
C VAL A 580 -6.02 16.11 20.46
N ASP A 581 -6.66 16.54 19.37
CA ASP A 581 -7.70 15.77 18.69
C ASP A 581 -7.21 15.06 17.41
N THR A 582 -6.09 15.52 16.83
CA THR A 582 -5.47 14.92 15.63
C THR A 582 -4.08 14.31 15.87
N ARG A 583 -3.59 13.55 14.88
CA ARG A 583 -2.24 12.97 14.88
C ARG A 583 -1.19 14.05 14.95
N LYS A 584 -1.42 15.15 14.23
CA LYS A 584 -0.52 16.29 14.20
C LYS A 584 -0.41 16.91 15.59
N ASP A 585 -1.54 17.17 16.25
CA ASP A 585 -1.55 17.73 17.60
C ASP A 585 -0.86 16.78 18.58
N LEU A 586 -1.05 15.46 18.43
CA LEU A 586 -0.37 14.46 19.26
C LEU A 586 1.15 14.51 19.07
N GLN A 587 1.63 14.58 17.82
CA GLN A 587 3.05 14.67 17.51
C GLN A 587 3.68 15.94 18.09
N GLU A 588 2.96 17.06 18.07
CA GLU A 588 3.43 18.35 18.59
C GLU A 588 3.35 18.42 20.13
N TYR A 589 2.28 17.91 20.72
CA TYR A 589 2.01 17.99 22.16
C TYR A 589 2.74 16.90 22.97
N ASP A 590 2.70 15.66 22.50
CA ASP A 590 3.22 14.47 23.18
C ASP A 590 3.93 13.53 22.20
N ALA A 591 5.09 13.97 21.73
CA ALA A 591 5.94 13.19 20.82
C ALA A 591 6.30 11.79 21.36
N GLY A 592 6.31 11.60 22.69
CA GLY A 592 6.56 10.29 23.30
C GLY A 592 5.42 9.32 23.03
N LEU A 593 4.18 9.74 23.29
CA LEU A 593 2.99 8.94 22.94
C LEU A 593 2.86 8.75 21.44
N ALA A 594 3.16 9.77 20.64
CA ALA A 594 3.15 9.68 19.19
C ALA A 594 4.12 8.59 18.70
N SER A 595 5.33 8.50 19.27
CA SER A 595 6.30 7.46 18.93
C SER A 595 5.83 6.05 19.30
N ILE A 596 5.15 5.88 20.44
CA ILE A 596 4.52 4.59 20.79
C ILE A 596 3.42 4.23 19.77
N CYS A 597 2.60 5.20 19.36
CA CYS A 597 1.58 4.96 18.33
C CYS A 597 2.23 4.61 16.98
N GLU A 598 3.30 5.28 16.59
CA GLU A 598 4.04 4.99 15.36
C GLU A 598 4.65 3.58 15.38
N GLU A 599 5.18 3.12 16.51
CA GLU A 599 5.64 1.74 16.65
C GLU A 599 4.50 0.74 16.43
N VAL A 600 3.35 0.98 17.07
CA VAL A 600 2.20 0.07 17.06
C VAL A 600 1.45 0.08 15.73
N PHE A 601 1.43 1.20 15.01
CA PHE A 601 0.59 1.36 13.82
C PHE A 601 1.40 1.68 12.56
N GLY A 602 2.72 1.83 12.66
CA GLY A 602 3.59 2.21 11.54
C GLY A 602 3.08 3.43 10.78
N ALA A 603 3.30 3.41 9.47
CA ALA A 603 2.82 4.43 8.55
C ALA A 603 1.30 4.32 8.22
N THR A 604 0.47 3.75 9.11
CA THR A 604 -0.99 3.66 8.88
C THR A 604 -1.59 5.02 8.58
N ILE A 605 -2.47 5.06 7.59
CA ILE A 605 -3.05 6.28 7.06
C ILE A 605 -4.58 6.29 7.26
N LEU A 606 -5.02 6.00 8.48
CA LEU A 606 -6.41 6.21 8.86
C LEU A 606 -6.56 7.62 9.45
N ALA A 607 -7.33 8.47 8.78
CA ALA A 607 -7.94 9.66 9.39
C ALA A 607 -9.43 9.36 9.47
N TYR A 608 -9.91 9.03 10.66
CA TYR A 608 -11.29 8.61 10.87
C TYR A 608 -12.25 9.73 10.46
N THR A 609 -13.30 9.34 9.76
CA THR A 609 -14.47 10.19 9.48
C THR A 609 -15.73 9.46 9.99
N LYS A 610 -16.90 10.09 10.01
CA LYS A 610 -18.13 9.38 10.41
C LYS A 610 -18.64 8.47 9.27
N PRO A 611 -19.32 7.35 9.55
CA PRO A 611 -19.80 6.40 8.53
C PRO A 611 -20.67 7.07 7.45
N GLY A 612 -21.43 8.12 7.81
CA GLY A 612 -22.23 8.88 6.86
C GLY A 612 -21.44 9.57 5.74
N THR A 613 -20.13 9.76 5.90
CA THR A 613 -19.25 10.29 4.84
C THR A 613 -18.64 9.18 3.98
N ARG A 614 -18.93 7.90 4.27
CA ARG A 614 -18.38 6.70 3.61
C ARG A 614 -19.48 5.77 3.08
N LEU A 615 -20.60 6.28 2.58
CA LEU A 615 -21.75 5.47 2.09
C LEU A 615 -21.50 4.76 0.74
N THR A 616 -20.25 4.38 0.48
CA THR A 616 -19.78 3.67 -0.70
C THR A 616 -18.96 2.47 -0.26
N GLY A 617 -18.66 1.53 -1.15
CA GLY A 617 -17.84 0.36 -0.79
C GLY A 617 -18.57 -0.56 0.20
N HIS A 618 -18.00 -0.79 1.38
CA HIS A 618 -18.59 -1.70 2.37
C HIS A 618 -19.90 -1.21 3.00
N LEU A 619 -20.17 0.11 2.92
CA LEU A 619 -21.44 0.71 3.32
C LEU A 619 -22.38 1.00 2.13
N ALA A 620 -22.06 0.50 0.92
CA ALA A 620 -22.95 0.67 -0.21
C ALA A 620 -24.35 0.07 0.08
N GLY A 621 -25.39 0.89 -0.11
CA GLY A 621 -26.78 0.52 0.19
C GLY A 621 -27.22 0.75 1.64
N PHE A 622 -26.33 1.16 2.54
CA PHE A 622 -26.72 1.62 3.87
C PHE A 622 -27.40 3.00 3.75
N ASP A 623 -28.60 3.11 4.30
CA ASP A 623 -29.36 4.37 4.35
C ASP A 623 -29.43 4.84 5.81
N PRO A 624 -28.63 5.86 6.20
CA PRO A 624 -28.63 6.38 7.57
C PRO A 624 -29.99 6.90 8.02
N SER A 625 -30.86 7.36 7.10
CA SER A 625 -32.19 7.90 7.45
C SER A 625 -33.14 6.84 8.03
N ARG A 626 -32.86 5.55 7.75
CA ARG A 626 -33.61 4.40 8.26
C ARG A 626 -33.05 3.85 9.56
N SER A 627 -31.99 4.46 10.09
CA SER A 627 -31.36 4.04 11.34
C SER A 627 -32.33 4.19 12.52
N PRO A 628 -32.36 3.21 13.44
CA PRO A 628 -33.10 3.38 14.69
C PRO A 628 -32.45 4.48 15.54
N ARG A 629 -33.24 5.08 16.44
CA ARG A 629 -32.71 6.01 17.44
C ARG A 629 -32.29 5.24 18.68
N PHE A 630 -31.02 5.35 19.07
CA PHE A 630 -30.57 4.82 20.35
C PHE A 630 -31.26 5.55 21.51
N ARG A 631 -31.72 4.77 22.49
CA ARG A 631 -32.31 5.28 23.73
C ARG A 631 -31.91 4.37 24.88
N TRP A 632 -31.44 4.99 25.96
CA TRP A 632 -31.28 4.28 27.21
C TRP A 632 -32.64 3.78 27.73
N PRO A 633 -32.76 2.50 28.12
CA PRO A 633 -34.01 1.98 28.68
C PRO A 633 -34.25 2.56 30.07
N ALA A 634 -35.52 2.75 30.43
CA ALA A 634 -35.92 3.38 31.69
C ALA A 634 -35.29 2.73 32.93
N ARG A 635 -35.04 1.40 32.89
CA ARG A 635 -34.37 0.67 33.98
C ARG A 635 -32.98 1.23 34.34
N LEU A 636 -32.28 1.86 33.39
CA LEU A 636 -30.91 2.34 33.57
C LEU A 636 -30.82 3.78 34.08
N GLU A 637 -31.93 4.53 34.09
CA GLU A 637 -31.91 5.96 34.44
C GLU A 637 -31.29 6.23 35.83
N GLN A 638 -31.61 5.38 36.81
CA GLN A 638 -31.07 5.53 38.17
C GLN A 638 -29.57 5.27 38.21
N ALA A 639 -29.09 4.24 37.51
CA ALA A 639 -27.67 3.93 37.41
C ALA A 639 -26.91 5.07 36.71
N GLN A 640 -27.46 5.64 35.63
CA GLN A 640 -26.88 6.78 34.93
C GLN A 640 -26.79 8.04 35.79
N LYS A 641 -27.82 8.31 36.60
CA LYS A 641 -27.78 9.44 37.56
C LYS A 641 -26.65 9.24 38.58
N LYS A 642 -26.50 8.03 39.12
CA LYS A 642 -25.42 7.69 40.07
C LYS A 642 -24.04 7.82 39.44
N ILE A 643 -23.86 7.35 38.20
CA ILE A 643 -22.58 7.45 37.47
C ILE A 643 -22.20 8.92 37.25
N ARG A 644 -23.14 9.76 36.77
CA ARG A 644 -22.90 11.20 36.58
C ARG A 644 -22.56 11.93 37.89
N GLN A 645 -23.25 11.60 38.98
CA GLN A 645 -22.98 12.17 40.30
C GLN A 645 -21.62 11.70 40.87
N GLY A 646 -21.21 10.45 40.59
CA GLY A 646 -19.92 9.91 40.99
C GLY A 646 -18.75 10.53 40.23
N GLY A 647 -18.92 10.83 38.94
CA GLY A 647 -17.93 11.55 38.12
C GLY A 647 -17.70 12.98 38.62
N SER A 648 -18.78 13.71 38.93
CA SER A 648 -18.69 15.09 39.42
C SER A 648 -18.07 15.25 40.81
N LYS A 649 -17.96 14.18 41.63
CA LYS A 649 -17.26 14.19 42.92
C LYS A 649 -15.75 13.91 42.79
N ARG A 650 -15.30 13.33 41.68
CA ARG A 650 -13.87 13.12 41.39
C ARG A 650 -13.18 14.37 40.86
N SER A 651 -13.92 15.34 40.31
CA SER A 651 -13.39 16.59 39.75
C SER A 651 -13.20 17.72 40.78
N THR A 652 -13.56 17.52 42.04
CA THR A 652 -13.50 18.53 43.12
C THR A 652 -12.47 18.23 44.21
N ASN A 653 -11.58 17.26 44.00
CA ASN A 653 -10.48 16.95 44.93
C ASN A 653 -9.12 17.02 44.23
#